data_AF-A0A2F0Q4M5-F1
#
_entry.id   AF-A0A2F0Q4M5-F1
#
_cell.length_a   1.000
_cell.length_b   1.000
_cell.length_c   1.000
_cell.angle_alpha   90.00
_cell.angle_beta   90.00
_cell.angle_gamma   90.00
#
_symmetry.space_group_name_H-M   'P 1'
#
loop_
_entity.id
_entity.type
_entity.pdbx_description
1 polymer ?
#
loop_
_entity_poly.entity_id
_entity_poly.type
_entity_poly.pdbx_seq_one_letter_code
_entity_poly.pdbx_strand_id
1 'polypeptide(L)'
;MKVVKPLRLSALHRPFSWQGQNHLGVSVLALADMGASPRLRPEPELWQLAAEELTLSGGVLDLAIPKACAEFLATGNAYTHHQQDKTACAVKIQLDSLEKTLVVFGDRHWINDRPSTPLPFAEMRLDWRRAYGGTQFADNPHGIGATPETFPQGRIHRLPNIEPLQERLTSPRHSAQPASFDALDITWPRRFSRIGKNYDADWLKNGFPGFANDIDWRLFNMADSDQQFPQRDTLPPQAAYRIWNMHPSEPMQQGHLPPWRARCFINRLRGGEAHFGEITMRHTTVWFFPHREQMLLIYQGSLPINEDDAADVMQLMPALEIEGKSRSVAHYRQVLDQRLDKEHGALHAFREKDLLPECCIGPWLDTETPTLQSPMVENIAAYEHHQREQHRQRLQREGRDIDDMFPAPPAEPMPSLEKLAEFVDGMEQRAEAHYREILDGAQANGIDIDGPGPADLSGAESYQQQRDQLFQQARQRPDAFSDKQLGESERALHQMYLMSAQAQNPALRLSGDLAQIIRQRVTAAMQRDKDLSGLDLTGADLSGMDLSHATLRGTLLENANLRQTRLVGCDLREAMLARADLSGAVLQQADLSHASLALAKCEATDFGGAQLHETNIQQTLFQRCDFTMASLRDLLGYETLLGQCDFNRATLANITLMELQLEQLIFSHARLDKVSFIKCRLLAVNFDRARLESCAWVDTETQSLSFRAARLTACAFAAKTLLPQADFSDATLNQCNLRQMPLQRANFSRARLDNCDLSETQLNEADFRQANGSGSLFIRSDLSQANLRDANFIAAILQKCVLSGADLQGTNLFRSDLSQSQVDRATRLDGAYTARVKTLPRHNGKEV
;
A
#
# COMPACT_ATOMS: atom_id res chain seq x y z
N MET A 1 11.43 -5.02 2.64
CA MET A 1 12.02 -4.07 3.61
C MET A 1 11.13 -2.84 3.79
N LYS A 2 10.76 -2.46 5.02
CA LYS A 2 10.01 -1.23 5.35
C LYS A 2 10.97 -0.16 5.87
N VAL A 3 10.94 1.06 5.30
CA VAL A 3 11.76 2.19 5.77
C VAL A 3 10.94 3.04 6.75
N VAL A 4 11.42 3.19 7.99
CA VAL A 4 10.77 3.97 9.05
C VAL A 4 11.65 5.20 9.30
N LYS A 5 11.24 6.39 8.86
CA LYS A 5 12.10 7.58 8.87
C LYS A 5 11.34 8.83 9.32
N PRO A 6 12.04 9.89 9.78
CA PRO A 6 11.41 11.20 9.94
C PRO A 6 11.11 11.83 8.59
N LEU A 7 10.33 12.90 8.58
CA LEU A 7 9.83 13.54 7.36
C LEU A 7 10.86 14.45 6.66
N ARG A 8 11.98 14.73 7.32
CA ARG A 8 13.09 15.59 6.83
C ARG A 8 14.34 14.84 6.37
N LEU A 9 14.34 13.52 6.50
CA LEU A 9 15.43 12.69 5.99
C LEU A 9 14.93 11.84 4.83
N SER A 10 15.77 11.71 3.81
CA SER A 10 15.60 10.67 2.80
C SER A 10 16.58 9.53 3.04
N ALA A 11 16.24 8.34 2.57
CA ALA A 11 17.09 7.17 2.67
C ALA A 11 17.11 6.40 1.35
N LEU A 12 18.29 6.27 0.77
CA LEU A 12 18.57 5.39 -0.36
C LEU A 12 19.23 4.12 0.16
N HIS A 13 18.92 2.99 -0.46
CA HIS A 13 19.52 1.72 -0.11
C HIS A 13 19.72 0.87 -1.35
N ARG A 14 20.81 0.12 -1.40
CA ARG A 14 21.13 -0.73 -2.54
C ARG A 14 21.88 -1.98 -2.07
N PRO A 15 21.34 -3.18 -2.27
CA PRO A 15 22.13 -4.38 -2.08
C PRO A 15 23.17 -4.51 -3.19
N PHE A 16 24.34 -5.01 -2.85
CA PHE A 16 25.40 -5.32 -3.80
C PHE A 16 26.22 -6.50 -3.30
N SER A 17 26.76 -7.28 -4.22
CA SER A 17 27.67 -8.39 -3.90
C SER A 17 29.10 -8.02 -4.27
N TRP A 18 30.04 -8.41 -3.44
CA TRP A 18 31.47 -8.26 -3.71
C TRP A 18 32.25 -9.37 -3.00
N GLN A 19 33.17 -10.02 -3.72
CA GLN A 19 33.98 -11.14 -3.20
C GLN A 19 33.14 -12.26 -2.53
N GLY A 20 31.97 -12.57 -3.11
CA GLY A 20 31.07 -13.62 -2.60
C GLY A 20 30.31 -13.25 -1.32
N GLN A 21 30.39 -12.00 -0.85
CA GLN A 21 29.60 -11.48 0.27
C GLN A 21 28.55 -10.51 -0.23
N ASN A 22 27.34 -10.60 0.32
CA ASN A 22 26.25 -9.66 0.06
C ASN A 22 26.32 -8.53 1.08
N HIS A 23 26.14 -7.30 0.61
CA HIS A 23 26.15 -6.09 1.44
C HIS A 23 24.90 -5.26 1.15
N LEU A 24 24.42 -4.53 2.16
CA LEU A 24 23.47 -3.44 1.99
C LEU A 24 24.22 -2.13 2.16
N GLY A 25 24.32 -1.35 1.09
CA GLY A 25 24.73 0.04 1.17
C GLY A 25 23.53 0.95 1.43
N VAL A 26 23.74 2.00 2.25
CA VAL A 26 22.69 2.93 2.69
C VAL A 26 23.22 4.35 2.62
N SER A 27 22.42 5.27 2.08
CA SER A 27 22.65 6.72 2.14
C SER A 27 21.52 7.41 2.86
N VAL A 28 21.85 8.22 3.86
CA VAL A 28 20.93 9.15 4.51
C VAL A 28 21.17 10.54 3.97
N LEU A 29 20.13 11.16 3.43
CA LEU A 29 20.17 12.48 2.80
C LEU A 29 19.46 13.49 3.70
N ALA A 30 20.11 14.61 3.95
CA ALA A 30 19.60 15.71 4.75
C ALA A 30 19.78 17.05 4.00
N LEU A 31 18.70 17.65 3.54
CA LEU A 31 18.71 19.00 3.00
C LEU A 31 18.67 19.99 4.16
N ALA A 32 19.58 20.97 4.16
CA ALA A 32 19.68 21.97 5.20
C ALA A 32 19.92 23.37 4.64
N ASP A 33 19.45 24.38 5.36
CA ASP A 33 19.81 25.77 5.09
C ASP A 33 21.28 26.01 5.44
N MET A 34 21.94 26.86 4.66
CA MET A 34 23.28 27.39 4.96
C MET A 34 23.17 28.50 6.01
N GLY A 35 24.23 28.71 6.79
CA GLY A 35 24.31 29.81 7.76
C GLY A 35 24.76 29.37 9.15
N ALA A 36 24.65 30.26 10.13
CA ALA A 36 25.16 30.05 11.49
C ALA A 36 24.32 29.04 12.31
N SER A 37 23.07 28.79 11.95
CA SER A 37 22.19 27.82 12.62
C SER A 37 21.38 27.03 11.58
N PRO A 38 22.03 26.08 10.87
CA PRO A 38 21.38 25.26 9.86
C PRO A 38 20.16 24.54 10.43
N ARG A 39 19.07 24.50 9.65
CA ARG A 39 17.88 23.70 9.94
C ARG A 39 17.57 22.77 8.77
N LEU A 40 17.01 21.61 9.09
CA LEU A 40 16.61 20.60 8.11
C LEU A 40 15.34 21.05 7.39
N ARG A 41 15.38 20.93 6.07
CA ARG A 41 14.24 21.13 5.18
C ARG A 41 13.44 19.83 4.99
N PRO A 42 12.14 19.92 4.69
CA PRO A 42 11.32 18.75 4.36
C PRO A 42 11.88 17.91 3.21
N GLU A 43 11.72 16.59 3.26
CA GLU A 43 12.16 15.69 2.19
C GLU A 43 11.55 16.01 0.81
N PRO A 44 10.27 16.41 0.68
CA PRO A 44 9.75 16.76 -0.65
C PRO A 44 10.52 17.92 -1.30
N GLU A 45 10.98 18.90 -0.52
CA GLU A 45 11.82 19.99 -1.04
C GLU A 45 13.19 19.48 -1.53
N LEU A 46 13.77 18.48 -0.86
CA LEU A 46 15.02 17.84 -1.29
C LEU A 46 14.89 17.25 -2.69
N TRP A 47 13.82 16.50 -2.95
CA TRP A 47 13.61 15.88 -4.25
C TRP A 47 13.19 16.87 -5.32
N GLN A 48 12.41 17.90 -4.97
CA GLN A 48 12.09 19.00 -5.87
C GLN A 48 13.36 19.74 -6.29
N LEU A 49 14.23 20.08 -5.34
CA LEU A 49 15.51 20.72 -5.60
C LEU A 49 16.40 19.85 -6.49
N ALA A 50 16.50 18.55 -6.23
CA ALA A 50 17.27 17.63 -7.06
C ALA A 50 16.75 17.58 -8.51
N ALA A 51 15.43 17.55 -8.70
CA ALA A 51 14.82 17.55 -10.02
C ALA A 51 15.02 18.89 -10.78
N GLU A 52 14.94 20.02 -10.08
CA GLU A 52 15.12 21.36 -10.64
C GLU A 52 16.60 21.65 -10.99
N GLU A 53 17.52 21.31 -10.09
CA GLU A 53 18.91 21.75 -10.19
C GLU A 53 19.82 20.74 -10.92
N LEU A 54 19.59 19.43 -10.74
CA LEU A 54 20.50 18.36 -11.17
C LEU A 54 20.10 17.72 -12.51
N THR A 55 19.78 18.58 -13.47
CA THR A 55 19.23 18.17 -14.77
C THR A 55 20.16 17.29 -15.62
N LEU A 56 21.49 17.46 -15.51
CA LEU A 56 22.46 16.67 -16.28
C LEU A 56 22.77 15.31 -15.68
N SER A 57 22.66 15.16 -14.35
CA SER A 57 22.79 13.86 -13.69
C SER A 57 21.46 13.09 -13.64
N GLY A 58 20.39 13.62 -14.26
CA GLY A 58 19.05 13.03 -14.23
C GLY A 58 18.40 13.02 -12.84
N GLY A 59 18.77 13.95 -11.96
CA GLY A 59 18.30 13.99 -10.57
C GLY A 59 18.97 12.97 -9.64
N VAL A 60 20.02 12.28 -10.09
CA VAL A 60 20.74 11.28 -9.27
C VAL A 60 21.63 12.00 -8.25
N LEU A 61 21.34 11.76 -6.96
CA LEU A 61 22.08 12.31 -5.81
C LEU A 61 23.16 11.37 -5.28
N ASP A 62 22.86 10.07 -5.23
CA ASP A 62 23.75 9.02 -4.73
C ASP A 62 23.28 7.65 -5.22
N LEU A 63 24.17 6.64 -5.21
CA LEU A 63 23.86 5.27 -5.62
C LEU A 63 23.69 4.30 -4.44
N ALA A 64 23.79 4.80 -3.21
CA ALA A 64 23.80 4.00 -1.98
C ALA A 64 24.87 2.92 -1.97
N ILE A 65 25.99 3.17 -2.64
CA ILE A 65 27.18 2.33 -2.61
C ILE A 65 28.30 3.14 -1.94
N PRO A 66 29.06 2.57 -0.97
CA PRO A 66 30.07 3.30 -0.23
C PRO A 66 31.11 3.99 -1.12
N LYS A 67 31.30 5.29 -0.90
CA LYS A 67 32.37 6.09 -1.50
C LYS A 67 33.72 5.77 -0.85
N ALA A 68 34.77 5.82 -1.66
CA ALA A 68 36.14 5.58 -1.22
C ALA A 68 36.69 6.75 -0.39
N CYS A 69 36.34 7.98 -0.78
CA CYS A 69 36.76 9.21 -0.12
C CYS A 69 35.59 10.17 0.08
N ALA A 70 35.75 11.12 0.99
CA ALA A 70 34.84 12.24 1.15
C ALA A 70 35.02 13.26 0.01
N GLU A 71 33.95 13.97 -0.35
CA GLU A 71 33.96 14.91 -1.48
C GLU A 71 33.03 16.10 -1.24
N PHE A 72 33.20 17.16 -2.03
CA PHE A 72 32.21 18.24 -2.13
C PHE A 72 31.80 18.48 -3.58
N LEU A 73 30.55 18.87 -3.78
CA LEU A 73 30.02 19.29 -5.07
C LEU A 73 29.32 20.65 -4.93
N ALA A 74 29.09 21.33 -6.04
CA ALA A 74 28.20 22.47 -6.07
C ALA A 74 27.47 22.61 -7.39
N THR A 75 26.22 23.03 -7.28
CA THR A 75 25.37 23.36 -8.43
C THR A 75 24.78 24.74 -8.20
N GLY A 76 24.95 25.64 -9.16
CA GLY A 76 24.47 27.01 -9.04
C GLY A 76 24.97 27.88 -10.18
N ASN A 77 25.07 29.18 -9.94
CA ASN A 77 25.45 30.15 -10.96
C ASN A 77 26.64 31.00 -10.50
N ALA A 78 27.35 31.58 -11.46
CA ALA A 78 28.32 32.63 -11.26
C ALA A 78 27.66 33.99 -11.45
N TYR A 79 27.97 34.95 -10.58
CA TYR A 79 27.41 36.30 -10.64
C TYR A 79 28.52 37.34 -10.79
N THR A 80 28.34 38.28 -11.72
CA THR A 80 29.22 39.46 -11.84
C THR A 80 28.62 40.69 -11.15
N HIS A 81 27.48 40.56 -10.47
CA HIS A 81 26.79 41.67 -9.81
C HIS A 81 27.75 42.46 -8.90
N HIS A 82 28.63 41.76 -8.19
CA HIS A 82 29.63 42.31 -7.26
C HIS A 82 30.95 42.76 -7.90
N GLN A 83 31.14 42.48 -9.19
CA GLN A 83 32.41 42.74 -9.90
C GLN A 83 32.39 44.08 -10.62
N GLN A 84 33.54 44.75 -10.71
CA GLN A 84 33.68 45.94 -11.56
C GLN A 84 33.63 45.56 -13.05
N ASP A 85 34.31 44.48 -13.41
CA ASP A 85 34.22 43.86 -14.74
C ASP A 85 32.98 42.96 -14.82
N LYS A 86 32.06 43.27 -15.76
CA LYS A 86 30.83 42.50 -15.98
C LYS A 86 30.99 41.38 -17.00
N THR A 87 32.18 41.18 -17.55
CA THR A 87 32.46 40.22 -18.62
C THR A 87 33.11 38.93 -18.13
N ALA A 88 33.68 38.93 -16.92
CA ALA A 88 34.29 37.77 -16.30
C ALA A 88 34.25 37.82 -14.76
N CYS A 89 34.21 36.66 -14.11
CA CYS A 89 34.45 36.54 -12.67
C CYS A 89 35.10 35.19 -12.31
N ALA A 90 35.83 35.15 -11.18
CA ALA A 90 36.33 33.89 -10.62
C ALA A 90 35.34 33.38 -9.57
N VAL A 91 34.94 32.12 -9.68
CA VAL A 91 34.16 31.41 -8.66
C VAL A 91 35.07 30.44 -7.93
N LYS A 92 34.97 30.42 -6.61
CA LYS A 92 35.82 29.59 -5.75
C LYS A 92 34.97 28.93 -4.68
N ILE A 93 35.29 27.68 -4.37
CA ILE A 93 34.82 27.00 -3.16
C ILE A 93 36.05 26.52 -2.41
N GLN A 94 36.11 26.86 -1.13
CA GLN A 94 37.06 26.33 -0.16
C GLN A 94 36.27 25.54 0.90
N LEU A 95 36.66 24.30 1.15
CA LEU A 95 36.14 23.46 2.23
C LEU A 95 37.32 22.90 3.03
N ASP A 96 37.55 23.47 4.21
CA ASP A 96 38.72 23.19 5.04
C ASP A 96 40.04 23.31 4.23
N SER A 97 40.72 22.19 3.97
CA SER A 97 41.99 22.13 3.25
C SER A 97 41.86 21.99 1.73
N LEU A 98 40.65 21.71 1.21
CA LEU A 98 40.42 21.63 -0.23
C LEU A 98 39.92 22.97 -0.78
N GLU A 99 40.37 23.31 -1.98
CA GLU A 99 39.82 24.43 -2.73
C GLU A 99 39.82 24.16 -4.23
N LYS A 100 38.82 24.71 -4.91
CA LYS A 100 38.74 24.71 -6.37
C LYS A 100 38.29 26.08 -6.85
N THR A 101 38.98 26.58 -7.88
CA THR A 101 38.71 27.88 -8.49
C THR A 101 38.51 27.70 -9.99
N LEU A 102 37.38 28.22 -10.49
CA LEU A 102 37.07 28.28 -11.91
C LEU A 102 36.94 29.75 -12.32
N VAL A 103 37.29 30.06 -13.58
CA VAL A 103 37.09 31.38 -14.17
C VAL A 103 35.94 31.29 -15.15
N VAL A 104 35.00 32.22 -15.02
CA VAL A 104 33.77 32.27 -15.80
C VAL A 104 33.80 33.51 -16.67
N PHE A 105 33.61 33.31 -17.97
CA PHE A 105 33.57 34.35 -18.98
C PHE A 105 32.18 34.42 -19.60
N GLY A 106 31.74 35.62 -19.96
CA GLY A 106 30.61 35.78 -20.86
C GLY A 106 30.86 35.15 -22.23
N ASP A 107 29.81 35.04 -23.04
CA ASP A 107 29.89 34.34 -24.32
C ASP A 107 30.99 34.94 -25.23
N ARG A 108 31.82 34.06 -25.80
CA ARG A 108 32.94 34.42 -26.68
C ARG A 108 33.24 33.30 -27.68
N HIS A 109 33.95 33.66 -28.75
CA HIS A 109 34.31 32.76 -29.84
C HIS A 109 35.68 33.12 -30.41
N TRP A 110 36.25 32.24 -31.23
CA TRP A 110 37.52 32.48 -31.89
C TRP A 110 37.37 33.43 -33.08
N ILE A 111 38.22 34.46 -33.15
CA ILE A 111 38.39 35.38 -34.28
C ILE A 111 39.88 35.39 -34.64
N ASN A 112 40.24 34.89 -35.83
CA ASN A 112 41.64 34.80 -36.29
C ASN A 112 42.58 34.18 -35.23
N ASP A 113 42.21 33.01 -34.71
CA ASP A 113 42.92 32.26 -33.65
C ASP A 113 43.10 33.00 -32.32
N ARG A 114 42.36 34.09 -32.08
CA ARG A 114 42.31 34.81 -30.80
C ARG A 114 40.91 34.80 -30.20
N PRO A 115 40.75 34.74 -28.86
CA PRO A 115 39.46 34.89 -28.23
C PRO A 115 38.86 36.27 -28.52
N SER A 116 37.57 36.33 -28.85
CA SER A 116 36.80 37.57 -28.86
C SER A 116 36.71 38.16 -27.45
N THR A 117 36.44 39.47 -27.34
CA THR A 117 36.07 40.09 -26.07
C THR A 117 34.83 39.38 -25.50
N PRO A 118 34.82 38.94 -24.23
CA PRO A 118 33.65 38.32 -23.63
C PRO A 118 32.49 39.33 -23.51
N LEU A 119 31.27 38.87 -23.75
CA LEU A 119 30.07 39.67 -23.52
C LEU A 119 29.80 39.86 -22.02
N PRO A 120 29.13 40.94 -21.58
CA PRO A 120 28.73 41.08 -20.20
C PRO A 120 27.64 40.06 -19.82
N PHE A 121 27.65 39.55 -18.59
CA PHE A 121 26.63 38.65 -18.06
C PHE A 121 26.32 38.99 -16.60
N ALA A 122 25.05 38.96 -16.18
CA ALA A 122 24.68 39.16 -14.77
C ALA A 122 24.79 37.85 -13.97
N GLU A 123 24.36 36.75 -14.58
CA GLU A 123 24.29 35.41 -14.02
C GLU A 123 24.68 34.40 -15.10
N MET A 124 25.40 33.34 -14.71
CA MET A 124 25.77 32.26 -15.61
C MET A 124 25.79 30.91 -14.91
N ARG A 125 25.03 29.95 -15.43
CA ARG A 125 24.97 28.59 -14.89
C ARG A 125 26.34 27.90 -14.86
N LEU A 126 26.66 27.26 -13.75
CA LEU A 126 27.90 26.50 -13.55
C LEU A 126 27.64 25.00 -13.74
N ASP A 127 27.51 24.57 -14.99
CA ASP A 127 27.32 23.16 -15.33
C ASP A 127 28.15 22.73 -16.55
N TRP A 128 28.14 21.42 -16.83
CA TRP A 128 28.98 20.84 -17.88
C TRP A 128 28.68 21.35 -19.30
N ARG A 129 27.49 21.92 -19.57
CA ARG A 129 27.15 22.47 -20.91
C ARG A 129 28.00 23.68 -21.27
N ARG A 130 28.54 24.37 -20.27
CA ARG A 130 29.34 25.59 -20.43
C ARG A 130 30.83 25.38 -20.21
N ALA A 131 31.24 24.18 -19.82
CA ALA A 131 32.63 23.77 -19.74
C ALA A 131 33.14 23.27 -21.12
N TYR A 132 34.46 23.13 -21.26
CA TYR A 132 35.07 22.59 -22.48
C TYR A 132 34.48 21.20 -22.81
N GLY A 133 34.16 20.95 -24.07
CA GLY A 133 33.60 19.68 -24.52
C GLY A 133 32.84 19.79 -25.84
N GLY A 134 32.00 18.79 -26.10
CA GLY A 134 31.17 18.69 -27.30
C GLY A 134 30.85 17.23 -27.62
N THR A 135 29.95 16.99 -28.57
CA THR A 135 29.41 15.64 -28.85
C THR A 135 30.44 14.55 -29.16
N GLN A 136 31.64 14.93 -29.59
CA GLN A 136 32.77 14.02 -29.88
C GLN A 136 33.76 13.87 -28.70
N PHE A 137 33.54 14.58 -27.59
CA PHE A 137 34.42 14.58 -26.42
C PHE A 137 33.82 13.71 -25.31
N ALA A 138 34.33 12.49 -25.16
CA ALA A 138 33.74 11.47 -24.29
C ALA A 138 33.64 11.87 -22.80
N ASP A 139 34.54 12.73 -22.32
CA ASP A 139 34.61 13.21 -20.94
C ASP A 139 33.66 14.39 -20.65
N ASN A 140 33.03 14.97 -21.68
CA ASN A 140 31.98 15.99 -21.57
C ASN A 140 31.24 16.14 -22.90
N PRO A 141 30.33 15.22 -23.25
CA PRO A 141 29.59 15.25 -24.51
C PRO A 141 28.62 16.44 -24.61
N HIS A 142 28.25 17.05 -23.48
CA HIS A 142 27.33 18.18 -23.41
C HIS A 142 28.02 19.54 -23.51
N GLY A 143 29.34 19.58 -23.37
CA GLY A 143 30.13 20.82 -23.32
C GLY A 143 30.24 21.55 -24.65
N ILE A 144 31.04 22.61 -24.63
CA ILE A 144 31.21 23.52 -25.76
C ILE A 144 32.69 23.81 -26.04
N GLY A 145 33.02 24.09 -27.30
CA GLY A 145 34.32 24.58 -27.71
C GLY A 145 35.33 23.53 -28.18
N ALA A 146 35.02 22.23 -28.12
CA ALA A 146 35.88 21.20 -28.72
C ALA A 146 35.87 21.23 -30.26
N THR A 147 34.71 21.53 -30.87
CA THR A 147 34.56 21.55 -32.34
C THR A 147 33.77 22.77 -32.82
N PRO A 148 34.07 23.34 -34.00
CA PRO A 148 33.28 24.43 -34.58
C PRO A 148 31.84 24.00 -34.92
N GLU A 149 30.88 24.85 -34.59
CA GLU A 149 29.46 24.67 -34.93
C GLU A 149 29.17 25.26 -36.32
N THR A 150 28.33 24.59 -37.11
CA THR A 150 27.95 25.03 -38.46
C THR A 150 26.53 25.56 -38.44
N PHE A 151 26.36 26.82 -38.82
CA PHE A 151 25.07 27.49 -38.98
C PHE A 151 24.82 27.80 -40.47
N PRO A 152 23.56 28.00 -40.90
CA PRO A 152 23.23 28.37 -42.29
C PRO A 152 23.96 29.63 -42.81
N GLN A 153 24.42 30.48 -41.89
CA GLN A 153 25.07 31.77 -42.18
C GLN A 153 26.60 31.74 -41.99
N GLY A 154 27.20 30.61 -41.59
CA GLY A 154 28.65 30.49 -41.38
C GLY A 154 29.05 29.46 -40.31
N ARG A 155 30.36 29.30 -40.08
CA ARG A 155 30.92 28.46 -39.02
C ARG A 155 31.39 29.33 -37.86
N ILE A 156 30.99 28.99 -36.64
CA ILE A 156 31.43 29.69 -35.41
C ILE A 156 32.10 28.66 -34.50
N HIS A 157 33.31 28.98 -34.04
CA HIS A 157 33.99 28.18 -33.02
C HIS A 157 33.89 28.90 -31.69
N ARG A 158 32.90 28.51 -30.87
CA ARG A 158 32.68 29.09 -29.55
C ARG A 158 33.75 28.63 -28.56
N LEU A 159 33.99 29.45 -27.55
CA LEU A 159 34.84 29.15 -26.41
C LEU A 159 33.96 28.75 -25.21
N PRO A 160 34.42 27.85 -24.32
CA PRO A 160 33.71 27.58 -23.09
C PRO A 160 33.64 28.81 -22.20
N ASN A 161 32.53 28.93 -21.49
CA ASN A 161 32.38 29.97 -20.49
C ASN A 161 33.15 29.62 -19.22
N ILE A 162 33.16 28.34 -18.85
CA ILE A 162 33.80 27.83 -17.64
C ILE A 162 35.16 27.25 -18.01
N GLU A 163 36.22 27.84 -17.48
CA GLU A 163 37.58 27.34 -17.62
C GLU A 163 38.26 27.15 -16.25
N PRO A 164 39.18 26.19 -16.13
CA PRO A 164 40.07 26.13 -14.97
C PRO A 164 40.91 27.42 -14.84
N LEU A 165 41.33 27.74 -13.61
CA LEU A 165 42.19 28.90 -13.35
C LEU A 165 43.55 28.79 -14.08
N GLN A 166 44.06 27.56 -14.18
CA GLN A 166 45.29 27.19 -14.87
C GLN A 166 44.93 26.50 -16.20
N GLU A 167 45.87 26.43 -17.16
CA GLU A 167 45.67 25.71 -18.43
C GLU A 167 44.52 26.20 -19.34
N ARG A 168 44.26 27.51 -19.29
CA ARG A 168 43.25 28.16 -20.14
C ARG A 168 43.51 27.98 -21.65
N LEU A 169 42.45 28.05 -22.44
CA LEU A 169 42.54 27.93 -23.90
C LEU A 169 43.20 29.15 -24.52
N THR A 170 44.37 28.93 -25.15
CA THR A 170 45.15 29.97 -25.84
C THR A 170 45.13 29.84 -27.37
N SER A 171 44.65 28.70 -27.90
CA SER A 171 44.54 28.44 -29.35
C SER A 171 43.33 27.53 -29.64
N PRO A 172 42.66 27.66 -30.82
CA PRO A 172 41.57 26.76 -31.23
C PRO A 172 41.98 25.29 -31.38
N ARG A 173 43.29 25.02 -31.49
CA ARG A 173 43.84 23.65 -31.62
C ARG A 173 44.17 23.02 -30.27
N HIS A 174 44.13 23.78 -29.19
CA HIS A 174 44.41 23.29 -27.85
C HIS A 174 43.20 22.54 -27.31
N SER A 175 43.43 21.34 -26.78
CA SER A 175 42.42 20.59 -26.01
C SER A 175 42.64 20.86 -24.53
N ALA A 176 41.63 21.40 -23.85
CA ALA A 176 41.65 21.59 -22.40
C ALA A 176 40.97 20.41 -21.67
N GLN A 177 41.24 20.26 -20.39
CA GLN A 177 40.49 19.34 -19.53
C GLN A 177 39.17 20.03 -19.09
N PRO A 178 37.98 19.46 -19.37
CA PRO A 178 36.74 19.98 -18.82
C PRO A 178 36.78 20.04 -17.29
N ALA A 179 36.30 21.15 -16.72
CA ALA A 179 36.24 21.38 -15.28
C ALA A 179 34.87 22.00 -14.89
N SER A 180 34.30 21.50 -13.80
CA SER A 180 33.05 21.96 -13.19
C SER A 180 33.09 21.68 -11.69
N PHE A 181 32.16 22.24 -10.91
CA PHE A 181 31.88 21.81 -9.53
C PHE A 181 30.83 20.69 -9.46
N ASP A 182 30.11 20.48 -10.57
CA ASP A 182 28.97 19.57 -10.69
C ASP A 182 29.42 18.10 -10.83
N ALA A 183 28.47 17.18 -10.70
CA ALA A 183 28.74 15.74 -10.70
C ALA A 183 29.21 15.23 -12.08
N LEU A 184 30.25 14.41 -12.09
CA LEU A 184 30.66 13.62 -13.25
C LEU A 184 29.66 12.48 -13.49
N ASP A 185 29.20 12.32 -14.73
CA ASP A 185 28.37 11.17 -15.09
C ASP A 185 29.15 9.85 -14.93
N ILE A 186 28.47 8.81 -14.43
CA ILE A 186 29.11 7.52 -14.16
C ILE A 186 29.61 6.82 -15.42
N THR A 187 29.01 7.13 -16.58
CA THR A 187 29.36 6.56 -17.89
C THR A 187 30.56 7.23 -18.53
N TRP A 188 30.98 8.40 -18.04
CA TRP A 188 32.13 9.11 -18.61
C TRP A 188 33.45 8.41 -18.28
N PRO A 189 34.44 8.40 -19.19
CA PRO A 189 35.69 7.64 -19.02
C PRO A 189 36.40 7.87 -17.68
N ARG A 190 36.39 9.10 -17.14
CA ARG A 190 36.97 9.42 -15.81
C ARG A 190 36.40 8.59 -14.65
N ARG A 191 35.12 8.20 -14.74
CA ARG A 191 34.47 7.32 -13.74
C ARG A 191 34.41 5.89 -14.25
N PHE A 192 33.88 5.66 -15.46
CA PHE A 192 33.61 4.32 -15.97
C PHE A 192 34.84 3.42 -16.07
N SER A 193 36.03 3.98 -16.31
CA SER A 193 37.29 3.22 -16.31
C SER A 193 37.62 2.53 -14.96
N ARG A 194 36.92 2.90 -13.88
CA ARG A 194 37.09 2.38 -12.52
C ARG A 194 36.19 1.18 -12.19
N ILE A 195 35.32 0.74 -13.10
CA ILE A 195 34.36 -0.36 -12.89
C ILE A 195 35.00 -1.76 -12.77
N GLY A 196 36.31 -1.86 -13.01
CA GLY A 196 37.06 -3.12 -13.10
C GLY A 196 36.98 -3.75 -14.49
N LYS A 197 37.85 -4.71 -14.76
CA LYS A 197 37.94 -5.44 -16.04
C LYS A 197 37.79 -6.95 -15.88
N ASN A 198 37.87 -7.48 -14.66
CA ASN A 198 37.90 -8.91 -14.39
C ASN A 198 36.49 -9.54 -14.33
N TYR A 199 35.73 -9.41 -15.43
CA TYR A 199 34.42 -10.05 -15.63
C TYR A 199 34.58 -11.37 -16.42
N ASP A 200 35.32 -12.32 -15.86
CA ASP A 200 35.66 -13.60 -16.52
C ASP A 200 34.68 -14.75 -16.16
N ALA A 201 35.02 -15.98 -16.57
CA ALA A 201 34.21 -17.16 -16.28
C ALA A 201 34.15 -17.51 -14.77
N ASP A 202 35.19 -17.15 -14.00
CA ASP A 202 35.21 -17.33 -12.55
C ASP A 202 34.28 -16.33 -11.88
N TRP A 203 34.32 -15.05 -12.30
CA TRP A 203 33.35 -14.06 -11.88
C TRP A 203 31.92 -14.46 -12.24
N LEU A 204 31.65 -14.96 -13.45
CA LEU A 204 30.29 -15.39 -13.79
C LEU A 204 29.78 -16.53 -12.88
N LYS A 205 30.69 -17.41 -12.42
CA LYS A 205 30.36 -18.54 -11.57
C LYS A 205 30.21 -18.14 -10.09
N ASN A 206 31.10 -17.27 -9.60
CA ASN A 206 31.30 -17.02 -8.17
C ASN A 206 31.09 -15.56 -7.75
N GLY A 207 31.14 -14.62 -8.69
CA GLY A 207 31.07 -13.17 -8.47
C GLY A 207 29.79 -12.50 -8.97
N PHE A 208 29.11 -13.02 -10.00
CA PHE A 208 27.86 -12.48 -10.54
C PHE A 208 26.70 -12.66 -9.53
N PRO A 209 25.83 -11.66 -9.32
CA PRO A 209 25.71 -10.39 -10.04
C PRO A 209 26.53 -9.20 -9.45
N GLY A 210 27.55 -9.48 -8.65
CA GLY A 210 28.38 -8.48 -7.95
C GLY A 210 29.45 -7.79 -8.80
N PHE A 211 30.20 -6.90 -8.17
CA PHE A 211 31.28 -6.15 -8.82
C PHE A 211 32.54 -7.01 -9.06
N ALA A 212 33.32 -6.65 -10.08
CA ALA A 212 34.61 -7.27 -10.34
C ALA A 212 35.59 -7.05 -9.17
N ASN A 213 36.51 -8.00 -8.98
CA ASN A 213 37.46 -7.96 -7.85
C ASN A 213 38.45 -6.78 -7.93
N ASP A 214 38.70 -6.25 -9.13
CA ASP A 214 39.61 -5.14 -9.41
C ASP A 214 38.92 -3.77 -9.47
N ILE A 215 37.67 -3.67 -8.99
CA ILE A 215 36.93 -2.40 -8.93
C ILE A 215 37.69 -1.34 -8.12
N ASP A 216 37.75 -0.12 -8.64
CA ASP A 216 38.17 1.06 -7.91
C ASP A 216 36.92 1.79 -7.39
N TRP A 217 36.70 1.74 -6.08
CA TRP A 217 35.52 2.30 -5.41
C TRP A 217 35.34 3.80 -5.59
N ARG A 218 36.38 4.53 -6.05
CA ARG A 218 36.24 5.92 -6.49
C ARG A 218 35.37 6.06 -7.74
N LEU A 219 34.89 4.96 -8.33
CA LEU A 219 33.78 4.96 -9.27
C LEU A 219 32.54 5.66 -8.69
N PHE A 220 32.25 5.49 -7.40
CA PHE A 220 31.04 6.01 -6.74
C PHE A 220 31.18 7.44 -6.21
N ASN A 221 32.41 7.97 -6.17
CA ASN A 221 32.65 9.39 -6.00
C ASN A 221 32.17 10.16 -7.24
N MET A 222 31.36 11.18 -7.03
CA MET A 222 30.72 11.95 -8.11
C MET A 222 31.52 13.20 -8.47
N ALA A 223 32.30 13.74 -7.53
CA ALA A 223 33.10 14.94 -7.77
C ALA A 223 34.36 14.60 -8.59
N ASP A 224 34.97 15.60 -9.23
CA ASP A 224 36.30 15.43 -9.81
C ASP A 224 37.37 15.30 -8.69
N SER A 225 38.55 14.79 -9.03
CA SER A 225 39.61 14.42 -8.08
C SER A 225 40.13 15.60 -7.23
N ASP A 226 40.04 16.82 -7.72
CA ASP A 226 40.40 18.05 -7.00
C ASP A 226 39.34 18.51 -5.96
N GLN A 227 38.18 17.86 -5.94
CA GLN A 227 37.10 18.07 -4.97
C GLN A 227 36.95 16.89 -3.98
N GLN A 228 37.87 15.93 -4.04
CA GLN A 228 37.89 14.74 -3.19
C GLN A 228 39.00 14.83 -2.16
N PHE A 229 38.75 14.38 -0.92
CA PHE A 229 39.76 14.27 0.13
C PHE A 229 40.51 12.94 -0.02
N PRO A 230 41.74 12.89 -0.56
CA PRO A 230 42.35 11.62 -1.00
C PRO A 230 42.67 10.65 0.14
N GLN A 231 42.77 11.17 1.37
CA GLN A 231 43.15 10.42 2.58
C GLN A 231 42.04 10.41 3.65
N ARG A 232 40.83 10.88 3.32
CA ARG A 232 39.70 10.89 4.24
C ARG A 232 38.47 10.30 3.58
N ASP A 233 37.80 9.42 4.29
CA ASP A 233 36.56 8.77 3.87
C ASP A 233 35.32 9.38 4.54
N THR A 234 35.54 10.35 5.44
CA THR A 234 34.53 11.23 6.04
C THR A 234 35.00 12.68 5.95
N LEU A 235 34.05 13.60 5.78
CA LEU A 235 34.31 15.03 5.82
C LEU A 235 34.86 15.43 7.19
N PRO A 236 35.76 16.43 7.25
CA PRO A 236 36.21 16.99 8.52
C PRO A 236 35.01 17.43 9.37
N PRO A 237 34.96 17.08 10.68
CA PRO A 237 33.91 17.55 11.58
C PRO A 237 33.83 19.08 11.55
N GLN A 238 32.62 19.60 11.36
CA GLN A 238 32.36 21.04 11.27
C GLN A 238 33.28 21.79 10.28
N ALA A 239 33.60 21.17 9.13
CA ALA A 239 34.47 21.78 8.13
C ALA A 239 34.02 23.21 7.78
N ALA A 240 34.96 24.16 7.83
CA ALA A 240 34.71 25.54 7.44
C ALA A 240 34.58 25.63 5.91
N TYR A 241 33.54 26.31 5.42
CA TYR A 241 33.34 26.56 3.99
C TYR A 241 33.37 28.05 3.67
N ARG A 242 33.88 28.38 2.48
CA ARG A 242 33.80 29.70 1.86
C ARG A 242 33.50 29.57 0.37
N ILE A 243 32.53 30.34 -0.12
CA ILE A 243 32.03 30.27 -1.49
C ILE A 243 31.99 31.68 -2.07
N TRP A 244 32.70 31.91 -3.17
CA TRP A 244 32.84 33.24 -3.78
C TRP A 244 32.08 33.35 -5.09
N ASN A 245 31.38 34.48 -5.27
CA ASN A 245 30.70 34.90 -6.49
C ASN A 245 29.65 33.91 -7.03
N MET A 246 29.05 33.08 -6.15
CA MET A 246 27.99 32.13 -6.51
C MET A 246 26.61 32.47 -5.93
N HIS A 247 26.44 33.66 -5.36
CA HIS A 247 25.18 34.17 -4.83
C HIS A 247 24.83 35.53 -5.47
N PRO A 248 23.55 35.81 -5.79
CA PRO A 248 23.13 37.05 -6.46
C PRO A 248 23.47 38.31 -5.67
N SER A 249 23.36 38.29 -4.34
CA SER A 249 23.55 39.48 -3.49
C SER A 249 24.80 39.43 -2.61
N GLU A 250 25.42 38.27 -2.42
CA GLU A 250 26.59 38.13 -1.53
C GLU A 250 27.85 37.76 -2.33
N PRO A 251 28.93 38.57 -2.29
CA PRO A 251 30.17 38.25 -2.99
C PRO A 251 30.91 37.05 -2.39
N MET A 252 30.68 36.76 -1.10
CA MET A 252 31.25 35.63 -0.39
C MET A 252 30.31 35.13 0.71
N GLN A 253 29.88 33.88 0.59
CA GLN A 253 29.20 33.15 1.67
C GLN A 253 30.23 32.35 2.48
N GLN A 254 30.10 32.32 3.81
CA GLN A 254 30.99 31.55 4.67
C GLN A 254 30.23 30.92 5.86
N GLY A 255 30.72 29.79 6.35
CA GLY A 255 30.11 29.08 7.48
C GLY A 255 30.86 27.80 7.84
N HIS A 256 30.21 26.94 8.61
CA HIS A 256 30.72 25.62 8.98
C HIS A 256 29.65 24.57 8.69
N LEU A 257 30.06 23.36 8.31
CA LEU A 257 29.15 22.23 8.27
C LEU A 257 28.56 21.98 9.67
N PRO A 258 27.28 21.58 9.79
CA PRO A 258 26.67 21.37 11.10
C PRO A 258 27.32 20.19 11.82
N PRO A 259 27.35 20.18 13.16
CA PRO A 259 27.90 19.09 13.98
C PRO A 259 26.93 17.90 14.04
N TRP A 260 26.35 17.53 12.90
CA TRP A 260 25.34 16.49 12.79
C TRP A 260 25.98 15.16 12.42
N ARG A 261 25.46 14.10 13.02
CA ARG A 261 25.83 12.72 12.73
C ARG A 261 24.57 11.95 12.37
N ALA A 262 24.53 11.37 11.17
CA ALA A 262 23.50 10.40 10.85
C ALA A 262 23.73 9.11 11.62
N ARG A 263 22.64 8.49 12.06
CA ARG A 263 22.58 7.12 12.53
C ARG A 263 21.59 6.37 11.67
N CYS A 264 21.81 5.09 11.46
CA CYS A 264 20.85 4.27 10.75
C CYS A 264 20.77 2.92 11.43
N PHE A 265 19.56 2.48 11.72
CA PHE A 265 19.31 1.21 12.38
C PHE A 265 18.69 0.22 11.40
N ILE A 266 19.03 -1.04 11.58
CA ILE A 266 18.57 -2.14 10.74
C ILE A 266 17.99 -3.22 11.64
N ASN A 267 16.80 -3.72 11.28
CA ASN A 267 16.23 -4.93 11.85
C ASN A 267 16.17 -6.00 10.76
N ARG A 268 16.81 -7.14 10.99
CA ARG A 268 16.99 -8.20 9.98
C ARG A 268 16.87 -9.59 10.58
N LEU A 269 16.50 -10.56 9.76
CA LEU A 269 16.46 -11.97 10.14
C LEU A 269 17.86 -12.59 10.00
N ARG A 270 18.36 -13.18 11.09
CA ARG A 270 19.60 -13.98 11.07
C ARG A 270 19.35 -15.29 11.80
N GLY A 271 19.41 -16.41 11.08
CA GLY A 271 19.09 -17.72 11.65
C GLY A 271 17.65 -17.87 12.15
N GLY A 272 16.70 -17.10 11.58
CA GLY A 272 15.30 -17.09 11.99
C GLY A 272 14.93 -16.10 13.10
N GLU A 273 15.92 -15.47 13.74
CA GLU A 273 15.70 -14.47 14.79
C GLU A 273 15.88 -13.04 14.26
N ALA A 274 15.04 -12.13 14.75
CA ALA A 274 15.15 -10.71 14.43
C ALA A 274 16.30 -10.07 15.23
N HIS A 275 17.26 -9.52 14.51
CA HIS A 275 18.43 -8.84 15.06
C HIS A 275 18.39 -7.34 14.72
N PHE A 276 18.21 -6.53 15.75
CA PHE A 276 18.30 -5.07 15.67
C PHE A 276 19.74 -4.60 15.86
N GLY A 277 20.24 -3.74 14.98
CA GLY A 277 21.61 -3.21 15.05
C GLY A 277 21.75 -1.85 14.37
N GLU A 278 22.94 -1.27 14.48
CA GLU A 278 23.28 0.02 13.87
C GLU A 278 24.21 -0.17 12.66
N ILE A 279 23.95 0.59 11.61
CA ILE A 279 24.83 0.77 10.46
C ILE A 279 25.75 1.96 10.75
N THR A 280 27.06 1.75 10.70
CA THR A 280 28.01 2.85 10.87
C THR A 280 27.94 3.79 9.68
N MET A 281 27.54 5.04 9.94
CA MET A 281 27.41 6.08 8.93
C MET A 281 28.62 7.02 8.94
N ARG A 282 29.07 7.44 7.76
CA ARG A 282 30.14 8.43 7.54
C ARG A 282 29.58 9.61 6.75
N HIS A 283 29.96 10.84 7.09
CA HIS A 283 29.55 12.02 6.33
C HIS A 283 30.42 12.14 5.08
N THR A 284 29.98 11.60 3.96
CA THR A 284 30.83 11.42 2.77
C THR A 284 30.75 12.58 1.79
N THR A 285 29.63 13.31 1.75
CA THR A 285 29.44 14.34 0.72
C THR A 285 28.64 15.52 1.25
N VAL A 286 29.11 16.72 0.89
CA VAL A 286 28.30 17.94 0.94
C VAL A 286 28.11 18.46 -0.48
N TRP A 287 26.88 18.79 -0.84
CA TRP A 287 26.54 19.41 -2.12
C TRP A 287 25.96 20.79 -1.87
N PHE A 288 26.64 21.83 -2.34
CA PHE A 288 26.20 23.21 -2.15
C PHE A 288 25.27 23.68 -3.27
N PHE A 289 24.26 24.47 -2.89
CA PHE A 289 23.36 25.21 -3.78
C PHE A 289 23.41 26.69 -3.40
N PRO A 290 24.52 27.39 -3.71
CA PRO A 290 24.83 28.68 -3.09
C PRO A 290 23.76 29.75 -3.35
N HIS A 291 23.20 29.79 -4.55
CA HIS A 291 22.14 30.73 -4.97
C HIS A 291 20.80 30.53 -4.26
N ARG A 292 20.60 29.38 -3.61
CA ARG A 292 19.42 29.08 -2.78
C ARG A 292 19.73 29.07 -1.29
N GLU A 293 20.98 29.35 -0.91
CA GLU A 293 21.47 29.28 0.46
C GLU A 293 21.21 27.92 1.12
N GLN A 294 21.37 26.84 0.35
CA GLN A 294 21.07 25.47 0.78
C GLN A 294 22.27 24.53 0.56
N MET A 295 22.33 23.48 1.37
CA MET A 295 23.31 22.40 1.22
C MET A 295 22.66 21.04 1.48
N LEU A 296 23.04 20.05 0.69
CA LEU A 296 22.66 18.66 0.89
C LEU A 296 23.81 17.92 1.57
N LEU A 297 23.52 17.28 2.69
CA LEU A 297 24.44 16.45 3.45
C LEU A 297 24.12 14.98 3.18
N ILE A 298 25.11 14.22 2.73
CA ILE A 298 24.97 12.80 2.40
C ILE A 298 25.86 11.99 3.32
N TYR A 299 25.21 11.11 4.09
CA TYR A 299 25.87 10.17 4.97
C TYR A 299 25.75 8.77 4.40
N GLN A 300 26.85 8.04 4.28
CA GLN A 300 26.85 6.68 3.75
C GLN A 300 27.34 5.65 4.78
N GLY A 301 26.71 4.49 4.76
CA GLY A 301 27.11 3.33 5.54
C GLY A 301 26.90 2.05 4.73
N SER A 302 27.52 0.95 5.17
CA SER A 302 27.20 -0.37 4.64
C SER A 302 27.41 -1.44 5.69
N LEU A 303 26.75 -2.57 5.52
CA LEU A 303 27.01 -3.78 6.29
C LEU A 303 26.78 -5.04 5.45
N PRO A 304 27.36 -6.19 5.83
CA PRO A 304 27.04 -7.48 5.22
C PRO A 304 25.59 -7.88 5.51
N ILE A 305 24.90 -8.50 4.56
CA ILE A 305 23.54 -9.08 4.65
C ILE A 305 23.57 -10.53 4.19
N ASN A 306 22.53 -11.32 4.50
CA ASN A 306 22.50 -12.73 4.14
C ASN A 306 22.02 -12.92 2.68
N GLU A 307 21.01 -12.15 2.27
CA GLU A 307 20.40 -12.28 0.94
C GLU A 307 20.93 -11.21 -0.02
N ASP A 308 21.16 -11.56 -1.28
CA ASP A 308 21.67 -10.66 -2.33
C ASP A 308 20.65 -9.57 -2.75
N ASP A 309 19.39 -9.72 -2.37
CA ASP A 309 18.30 -8.78 -2.60
C ASP A 309 17.80 -8.11 -1.31
N ALA A 310 18.51 -8.32 -0.19
CA ALA A 310 18.15 -7.83 1.15
C ALA A 310 16.77 -8.30 1.65
N ALA A 311 16.27 -9.46 1.18
CA ALA A 311 15.03 -10.05 1.68
C ALA A 311 15.08 -10.38 3.18
N ASP A 312 16.26 -10.61 3.74
CA ASP A 312 16.49 -10.79 5.18
C ASP A 312 16.32 -9.48 5.97
N VAL A 313 16.25 -8.33 5.32
CA VAL A 313 16.12 -7.02 5.97
C VAL A 313 14.66 -6.61 6.10
N MET A 314 14.17 -6.61 7.34
CA MET A 314 12.78 -6.28 7.65
C MET A 314 12.55 -4.78 7.69
N GLN A 315 13.37 -4.05 8.46
CA GLN A 315 13.24 -2.60 8.63
C GLN A 315 14.57 -1.86 8.55
N LEU A 316 14.51 -0.62 8.04
CA LEU A 316 15.60 0.35 8.03
C LEU A 316 15.11 1.66 8.66
N MET A 317 15.85 2.24 9.59
CA MET A 317 15.45 3.45 10.32
C MET A 317 16.58 4.48 10.41
N PRO A 318 16.61 5.50 9.53
CA PRO A 318 17.54 6.61 9.64
C PRO A 318 17.13 7.60 10.73
N ALA A 319 18.13 8.20 11.37
CA ALA A 319 18.01 9.21 12.40
C ALA A 319 19.18 10.20 12.29
N LEU A 320 19.08 11.32 12.97
CA LEU A 320 20.15 12.31 13.08
C LEU A 320 20.37 12.67 14.55
N GLU A 321 21.63 12.87 14.92
CA GLU A 321 22.03 13.34 16.25
C GLU A 321 23.02 14.50 16.14
N ILE A 322 23.20 15.22 17.24
CA ILE A 322 24.29 16.19 17.37
C ILE A 322 25.48 15.45 17.98
N GLU A 323 26.69 15.71 17.46
CA GLU A 323 27.92 15.16 17.98
C GLU A 323 28.04 15.42 19.51
N GLY A 324 28.29 14.36 20.27
CA GLY A 324 28.34 14.40 21.74
C GLY A 324 27.00 14.28 22.48
N LYS A 325 25.85 14.21 21.79
CA LYS A 325 24.51 14.04 22.39
C LYS A 325 23.80 12.75 21.93
N SER A 326 24.50 11.62 21.99
CA SER A 326 23.96 10.35 21.49
C SER A 326 22.92 9.71 22.39
N ARG A 327 21.83 9.22 21.78
CA ARG A 327 20.78 8.44 22.43
C ARG A 327 21.14 6.95 22.42
N SER A 328 20.57 6.18 23.34
CA SER A 328 20.86 4.73 23.42
C SER A 328 20.25 3.96 22.23
N VAL A 329 20.80 2.80 21.89
CA VAL A 329 20.18 1.91 20.88
C VAL A 329 18.78 1.46 21.33
N ALA A 330 18.56 1.30 22.63
CA ALA A 330 17.26 0.95 23.21
C ALA A 330 16.17 2.00 22.92
N HIS A 331 16.51 3.30 22.97
CA HIS A 331 15.61 4.39 22.56
C HIS A 331 15.09 4.17 21.13
N TYR A 332 16.00 3.88 20.20
CA TYR A 332 15.63 3.67 18.79
C TYR A 332 14.82 2.40 18.56
N ARG A 333 15.09 1.33 19.31
CA ARG A 333 14.26 0.13 19.27
C ARG A 333 12.82 0.44 19.70
N GLN A 334 12.64 1.18 20.80
CA GLN A 334 11.32 1.58 21.27
C GLN A 334 10.58 2.46 20.24
N VAL A 335 11.26 3.43 19.63
CA VAL A 335 10.67 4.28 18.58
C VAL A 335 10.26 3.46 17.36
N LEU A 336 11.05 2.45 16.98
CA LEU A 336 10.68 1.55 15.89
C LEU A 336 9.41 0.76 16.23
N ASP A 337 9.33 0.19 17.43
CA ASP A 337 8.16 -0.59 17.86
C ASP A 337 6.89 0.27 17.87
N GLN A 338 6.96 1.50 18.39
CA GLN A 338 5.83 2.45 18.38
C GLN A 338 5.36 2.81 16.96
N ARG A 339 6.29 3.01 16.01
CA ARG A 339 5.96 3.35 14.61
C ARG A 339 5.53 2.15 13.77
N LEU A 340 5.75 0.93 14.25
CA LEU A 340 5.29 -0.31 13.63
C LEU A 340 3.92 -0.77 14.16
N ASP A 341 3.42 -0.14 15.23
CA ASP A 341 2.09 -0.41 15.76
C ASP A 341 1.01 -0.24 14.67
N LYS A 342 0.03 -1.13 14.67
CA LYS A 342 -0.98 -1.20 13.60
C LYS A 342 -2.04 -0.12 13.70
N GLU A 343 -2.32 0.34 14.90
CA GLU A 343 -3.40 1.29 15.19
C GLU A 343 -2.83 2.71 15.30
N HIS A 344 -1.75 2.87 16.07
CA HIS A 344 -1.20 4.18 16.44
C HIS A 344 0.10 4.53 15.70
N GLY A 345 0.67 3.60 14.92
CA GLY A 345 1.98 3.81 14.28
C GLY A 345 2.03 5.02 13.34
N ALA A 346 0.92 5.35 12.68
CA ALA A 346 0.80 6.54 11.84
C ALA A 346 0.90 7.84 12.65
N LEU A 347 0.38 7.88 13.87
CA LEU A 347 0.43 9.05 14.76
C LEU A 347 1.87 9.31 15.21
N HIS A 348 2.61 8.25 15.56
CA HIS A 348 4.01 8.35 15.96
C HIS A 348 4.95 8.76 14.81
N ALA A 349 4.53 8.61 13.54
CA ALA A 349 5.34 9.03 12.40
C ALA A 349 5.61 10.55 12.39
N PHE A 350 4.67 11.35 12.90
CA PHE A 350 4.76 12.82 13.00
C PHE A 350 5.63 13.32 14.16
N ARG A 351 6.03 12.45 15.11
CA ARG A 351 6.94 12.81 16.21
C ARG A 351 8.39 12.85 15.76
N GLU A 352 8.80 13.92 15.07
CA GLU A 352 10.14 14.01 14.48
C GLU A 352 11.28 14.08 15.50
N LYS A 353 11.04 14.67 16.68
CA LYS A 353 12.02 14.77 17.77
C LYS A 353 12.55 13.42 18.27
N ASP A 354 11.82 12.32 18.02
CA ASP A 354 12.22 10.97 18.41
C ASP A 354 13.41 10.47 17.58
N LEU A 355 13.54 10.94 16.34
CA LEU A 355 14.58 10.57 15.39
C LEU A 355 15.51 11.73 15.00
N LEU A 356 15.15 12.97 15.35
CA LEU A 356 15.93 14.19 15.05
C LEU A 356 16.17 15.03 16.32
N PRO A 357 17.23 15.85 16.38
CA PRO A 357 17.38 16.86 17.43
C PRO A 357 16.41 18.02 17.17
N GLU A 358 15.69 18.47 18.19
CA GLU A 358 14.66 19.51 18.06
C GLU A 358 15.20 20.82 17.44
N CYS A 359 16.42 21.22 17.80
CA CYS A 359 17.03 22.44 17.26
C CYS A 359 17.32 22.37 15.74
N CYS A 360 17.32 21.17 15.16
CA CYS A 360 17.56 20.96 13.74
C CYS A 360 16.26 20.98 12.91
N ILE A 361 15.09 20.99 13.55
CA ILE A 361 13.81 20.90 12.84
C ILE A 361 13.47 22.28 12.25
N GLY A 362 13.55 22.40 10.92
CA GLY A 362 13.13 23.59 10.17
C GLY A 362 11.61 23.70 10.02
N PRO A 363 11.10 24.78 9.41
CA PRO A 363 9.67 24.91 9.10
C PRO A 363 9.19 23.78 8.15
N TRP A 364 7.90 23.48 8.18
CA TRP A 364 7.25 22.56 7.23
C TRP A 364 6.75 23.32 5.99
N LEU A 365 6.51 22.61 4.89
CA LEU A 365 6.05 23.16 3.59
C LEU A 365 4.80 24.06 3.71
N ASP A 366 3.97 23.81 4.72
CA ASP A 366 2.73 24.54 5.00
C ASP A 366 2.70 25.07 6.45
N THR A 367 3.66 25.92 6.85
CA THR A 367 3.53 26.67 8.12
C THR A 367 2.39 27.70 8.12
N GLU A 368 1.56 27.73 7.09
CA GLU A 368 0.17 28.14 7.19
C GLU A 368 -0.69 26.93 6.80
N THR A 369 -1.19 26.17 7.77
CA THR A 369 -2.49 25.53 7.57
C THR A 369 -3.41 26.67 7.14
N PRO A 370 -3.95 26.70 5.92
CA PRO A 370 -5.11 27.54 5.70
C PRO A 370 -6.08 27.06 6.76
N THR A 371 -6.62 27.98 7.55
CA THR A 371 -7.91 27.75 8.20
C THR A 371 -8.87 27.44 7.05
N LEU A 372 -8.95 26.17 6.65
CA LEU A 372 -10.01 25.65 5.83
C LEU A 372 -11.23 25.76 6.73
N GLN A 373 -11.84 26.95 6.71
CA GLN A 373 -13.20 27.19 7.15
C GLN A 373 -14.06 26.27 6.29
N SER A 374 -14.21 25.03 6.74
CA SER A 374 -15.13 24.08 6.15
C SER A 374 -16.51 24.69 6.31
N PRO A 375 -17.25 24.95 5.22
CA PRO A 375 -18.62 25.46 5.30
C PRO A 375 -19.50 24.55 6.17
N MET A 376 -19.18 23.25 6.23
CA MET A 376 -19.86 22.29 7.09
C MET A 376 -19.62 22.56 8.58
N VAL A 377 -18.39 22.88 9.00
CA VAL A 377 -18.08 23.20 10.42
C VAL A 377 -18.72 24.52 10.82
N GLU A 378 -18.70 25.54 9.94
CA GLU A 378 -19.40 26.80 10.19
C GLU A 378 -20.91 26.63 10.23
N ASN A 379 -21.49 25.82 9.34
CA ASN A 379 -22.92 25.53 9.34
C ASN A 379 -23.34 24.74 10.58
N ILE A 380 -22.53 23.79 11.06
CA ILE A 380 -22.79 23.06 12.30
C ILE A 380 -22.73 24.03 13.50
N ALA A 381 -21.69 24.86 13.60
CA ALA A 381 -21.56 25.84 14.68
C ALA A 381 -22.68 26.89 14.65
N ALA A 382 -23.07 27.38 13.46
CA ALA A 382 -24.16 28.33 13.29
C ALA A 382 -25.52 27.69 13.63
N TYR A 383 -25.73 26.42 13.26
CA TYR A 383 -26.92 25.66 13.61
C TYR A 383 -27.01 25.42 15.12
N GLU A 384 -25.93 24.99 15.76
CA GLU A 384 -25.85 24.82 17.23
C GLU A 384 -26.10 26.14 17.96
N HIS A 385 -25.48 27.24 17.50
CA HIS A 385 -25.71 28.57 18.07
C HIS A 385 -27.18 28.99 17.93
N HIS A 386 -27.79 28.77 16.76
CA HIS A 386 -29.19 29.11 16.52
C HIS A 386 -30.15 28.28 17.38
N GLN A 387 -29.89 26.98 17.52
CA GLN A 387 -30.65 26.10 18.40
C GLN A 387 -30.51 26.52 19.86
N ARG A 388 -29.29 26.79 20.34
CA ARG A 388 -29.04 27.28 21.70
C ARG A 388 -29.75 28.59 21.98
N GLU A 389 -29.76 29.55 21.05
CA GLU A 389 -30.49 30.80 21.22
C GLU A 389 -32.01 30.61 21.26
N GLN A 390 -32.58 29.76 20.39
CA GLN A 390 -34.01 29.44 20.44
C GLN A 390 -34.41 28.79 21.78
N HIS A 391 -33.59 27.86 22.27
CA HIS A 391 -33.80 27.21 23.55
C HIS A 391 -33.61 28.18 24.73
N ARG A 392 -32.61 29.08 24.68
CA ARG A 392 -32.39 30.13 25.69
C ARG A 392 -33.57 31.08 25.77
N GLN A 393 -34.14 31.51 24.63
CA GLN A 393 -35.35 32.33 24.60
C GLN A 393 -36.59 31.62 25.18
N ARG A 394 -36.68 30.30 25.01
CA ARG A 394 -37.76 29.48 25.57
C ARG A 394 -37.62 29.32 27.09
N LEU A 395 -36.41 29.06 27.59
CA LEU A 395 -36.11 28.82 29.00
C LEU A 395 -36.06 30.10 29.84
N GLN A 396 -35.75 31.26 29.23
CA GLN A 396 -35.85 32.57 29.89
C GLN A 396 -37.27 32.89 30.38
N ARG A 397 -38.31 32.35 29.75
CA ARG A 397 -39.71 32.50 30.21
C ARG A 397 -40.00 31.75 31.50
N GLU A 398 -39.17 30.77 31.84
CA GLU A 398 -39.28 29.92 33.03
C GLU A 398 -38.21 30.29 34.09
N GLY A 399 -37.41 31.34 33.85
CA GLY A 399 -36.37 31.82 34.76
C GLY A 399 -35.14 30.92 34.84
N ARG A 400 -34.85 30.12 33.81
CA ARG A 400 -33.69 29.20 33.74
C ARG A 400 -32.78 29.54 32.56
N ASP A 401 -31.46 29.38 32.72
CA ASP A 401 -30.49 29.51 31.64
C ASP A 401 -30.13 28.15 31.04
N ILE A 402 -29.91 28.10 29.73
CA ILE A 402 -29.48 26.91 29.01
C ILE A 402 -28.06 26.50 29.39
N ASP A 403 -27.20 27.48 29.70
CA ASP A 403 -25.80 27.24 30.03
C ASP A 403 -25.62 26.59 31.42
N ASP A 404 -26.63 26.70 32.30
CA ASP A 404 -26.68 26.01 33.59
C ASP A 404 -27.06 24.53 33.47
N MET A 405 -27.78 24.16 32.39
CA MET A 405 -28.21 22.77 32.14
C MET A 405 -27.28 22.04 31.17
N PHE A 406 -26.70 22.74 30.20
CA PHE A 406 -25.81 22.19 29.17
C PHE A 406 -24.65 23.16 28.90
N PRO A 407 -23.62 23.19 29.77
CA PRO A 407 -22.47 24.05 29.56
C PRO A 407 -21.85 23.80 28.18
N ALA A 408 -21.44 24.87 27.50
CA ALA A 408 -20.68 24.74 26.25
C ALA A 408 -19.41 23.92 26.53
N PRO A 409 -19.16 22.81 25.81
CA PRO A 409 -17.90 22.11 25.97
C PRO A 409 -16.77 23.10 25.62
N PRO A 410 -15.70 23.15 26.42
CA PRO A 410 -14.58 24.01 26.11
C PRO A 410 -14.03 23.64 24.72
N ALA A 411 -13.82 24.64 23.87
CA ALA A 411 -13.16 24.42 22.58
C ALA A 411 -11.72 23.97 22.85
N GLU A 412 -11.45 22.67 22.80
CA GLU A 412 -10.09 22.17 22.88
C GLU A 412 -9.38 22.53 21.57
N PRO A 413 -8.29 23.32 21.62
CA PRO A 413 -7.53 23.63 20.41
C PRO A 413 -6.99 22.33 19.81
N MET A 414 -7.14 22.17 18.50
CA MET A 414 -6.57 21.03 17.78
C MET A 414 -5.07 20.91 18.09
N PRO A 415 -4.58 19.72 18.47
CA PRO A 415 -3.17 19.54 18.80
C PRO A 415 -2.30 19.78 17.56
N SER A 416 -1.06 20.22 17.77
CA SER A 416 -0.06 20.17 16.70
C SER A 416 0.19 18.72 16.28
N LEU A 417 0.65 18.49 15.04
CA LEU A 417 0.98 17.15 14.53
C LEU A 417 1.94 16.39 15.47
N GLU A 418 2.84 17.08 16.16
CA GLU A 418 3.76 16.47 17.14
C GLU A 418 3.06 15.90 18.38
N LYS A 419 1.95 16.52 18.81
CA LYS A 419 1.19 16.13 20.02
C LYS A 419 0.00 15.24 19.70
N LEU A 420 -0.22 14.89 18.43
CA LEU A 420 -1.40 14.17 17.98
C LEU A 420 -1.56 12.81 18.67
N ALA A 421 -0.48 12.03 18.79
CA ALA A 421 -0.53 10.75 19.50
C ALA A 421 -0.88 10.93 20.99
N GLU A 422 -0.30 11.91 21.69
CA GLU A 422 -0.66 12.18 23.11
C GLU A 422 -2.13 12.61 23.26
N PHE A 423 -2.65 13.34 22.28
CA PHE A 423 -4.03 13.80 22.28
C PHE A 423 -5.04 12.67 22.04
N VAL A 424 -4.77 11.77 21.08
CA VAL A 424 -5.62 10.60 20.81
C VAL A 424 -5.61 9.66 22.02
N ASP A 425 -4.42 9.35 22.56
CA ASP A 425 -4.30 8.53 23.78
C ASP A 425 -5.13 9.14 24.93
N GLY A 426 -5.05 10.47 25.11
CA GLY A 426 -5.81 11.18 26.13
C GLY A 426 -7.31 11.25 25.85
N MET A 427 -7.75 11.23 24.59
CA MET A 427 -9.16 11.14 24.23
C MET A 427 -9.72 9.75 24.52
N GLU A 428 -9.01 8.69 24.14
CA GLU A 428 -9.44 7.31 24.38
C GLU A 428 -9.51 7.01 25.88
N GLN A 429 -8.52 7.43 26.66
CA GLN A 429 -8.55 7.29 28.12
C GLN A 429 -9.73 8.04 28.76
N ARG A 430 -10.04 9.25 28.27
CA ARG A 430 -11.22 10.01 28.73
C ARG A 430 -12.52 9.33 28.33
N ALA A 431 -12.61 8.83 27.10
CA ALA A 431 -13.78 8.10 26.62
C ALA A 431 -14.01 6.81 27.40
N GLU A 432 -12.94 6.07 27.72
CA GLU A 432 -13.00 4.84 28.50
C GLU A 432 -13.33 5.11 29.98
N ALA A 433 -12.75 6.17 30.57
CA ALA A 433 -13.10 6.62 31.92
C ALA A 433 -14.56 7.08 31.99
N HIS A 434 -15.02 7.86 31.02
CA HIS A 434 -16.41 8.29 30.93
C HIS A 434 -17.37 7.12 30.70
N TYR A 435 -17.00 6.16 29.85
CA TYR A 435 -17.76 4.92 29.64
C TYR A 435 -17.86 4.10 30.93
N ARG A 436 -16.77 3.99 31.71
CA ARG A 436 -16.79 3.36 33.04
C ARG A 436 -17.65 4.13 34.04
N GLU A 437 -17.58 5.46 34.07
CA GLU A 437 -18.43 6.29 34.93
C GLU A 437 -19.93 6.12 34.58
N ILE A 438 -20.25 6.00 33.29
CA ILE A 438 -21.62 5.70 32.84
C ILE A 438 -22.04 4.30 33.31
N LEU A 439 -21.19 3.29 33.16
CA LEU A 439 -21.45 1.93 33.63
C LEU A 439 -21.64 1.86 35.15
N ASP A 440 -20.76 2.50 35.91
CA ASP A 440 -20.81 2.54 37.38
C ASP A 440 -22.01 3.35 37.87
N GLY A 441 -22.33 4.46 37.21
CA GLY A 441 -23.51 5.29 37.50
C GLY A 441 -24.82 4.60 37.16
N ALA A 442 -24.85 3.80 36.10
CA ALA A 442 -26.00 2.98 35.75
C ALA A 442 -26.21 1.82 36.74
N GLN A 443 -25.13 1.15 37.17
CA GLN A 443 -25.18 0.12 38.23
C GLN A 443 -25.62 0.70 39.57
N ALA A 444 -25.11 1.87 39.97
CA ALA A 444 -25.45 2.52 41.24
C ALA A 444 -26.92 2.98 41.32
N ASN A 445 -27.53 3.30 40.17
CA ASN A 445 -28.93 3.74 40.09
C ASN A 445 -29.92 2.62 39.74
N GLY A 446 -29.46 1.36 39.63
CA GLY A 446 -30.30 0.23 39.24
C GLY A 446 -30.92 0.37 37.85
N ILE A 447 -30.29 1.16 36.97
CA ILE A 447 -30.72 1.37 35.59
C ILE A 447 -30.20 0.18 34.78
N ASP A 448 -31.13 -0.66 34.34
CA ASP A 448 -30.86 -1.71 33.37
C ASP A 448 -30.42 -1.06 32.06
N ILE A 449 -29.15 -1.27 31.70
CA ILE A 449 -28.51 -0.70 30.50
C ILE A 449 -28.95 -1.49 29.24
N ASP A 450 -29.64 -2.62 29.42
CA ASP A 450 -30.32 -3.40 28.37
C ASP A 450 -31.84 -3.09 28.31
N GLY A 451 -32.33 -2.10 29.08
CA GLY A 451 -33.73 -1.69 29.10
C GLY A 451 -34.09 -0.73 27.95
N PRO A 452 -35.19 -0.96 27.20
CA PRO A 452 -35.50 -0.20 25.99
C PRO A 452 -35.91 1.25 26.29
N GLY A 453 -35.36 2.17 25.50
CA GLY A 453 -35.73 3.58 25.48
C GLY A 453 -37.09 3.86 24.81
N PRO A 454 -37.58 5.11 24.87
CA PRO A 454 -38.99 5.46 24.72
C PRO A 454 -39.46 5.50 23.26
N ALA A 455 -39.79 4.35 22.69
CA ALA A 455 -40.92 4.11 21.77
C ALA A 455 -40.95 2.62 21.43
N ASP A 456 -41.77 1.83 22.14
CA ASP A 456 -41.98 0.37 22.02
C ASP A 456 -42.52 -0.12 20.66
N LEU A 457 -42.38 0.66 19.58
CA LEU A 457 -42.86 0.25 18.26
C LEU A 457 -41.86 -0.70 17.60
N SER A 458 -42.37 -1.81 17.08
CA SER A 458 -41.65 -2.68 16.15
C SER A 458 -41.33 -1.96 14.83
N GLY A 459 -40.39 -2.50 14.07
CA GLY A 459 -40.05 -1.98 12.74
C GLY A 459 -41.26 -1.85 11.82
N ALA A 460 -42.11 -2.89 11.79
CA ALA A 460 -43.38 -2.87 11.07
C ALA A 460 -44.31 -1.75 11.51
N GLU A 461 -44.48 -1.51 12.82
CA GLU A 461 -45.35 -0.45 13.35
C GLU A 461 -44.81 0.95 13.00
N SER A 462 -43.49 1.14 13.11
CA SER A 462 -42.83 2.39 12.71
C SER A 462 -43.01 2.68 11.22
N TYR A 463 -42.81 1.66 10.37
CA TYR A 463 -43.04 1.76 8.92
C TYR A 463 -44.49 2.13 8.60
N GLN A 464 -45.46 1.45 9.21
CA GLN A 464 -46.88 1.74 8.99
C GLN A 464 -47.23 3.16 9.42
N GLN A 465 -46.75 3.60 10.59
CA GLN A 465 -47.00 4.95 11.08
C GLN A 465 -46.39 6.03 10.16
N GLN A 466 -45.16 5.84 9.69
CA GLN A 466 -44.52 6.76 8.74
C GLN A 466 -45.24 6.80 7.39
N ARG A 467 -45.67 5.63 6.89
CA ARG A 467 -46.45 5.52 5.66
C ARG A 467 -47.79 6.22 5.79
N ASP A 468 -48.52 6.00 6.88
CA ASP A 468 -49.80 6.67 7.14
C ASP A 468 -49.64 8.19 7.26
N GLN A 469 -48.57 8.66 7.91
CA GLN A 469 -48.24 10.09 7.97
C GLN A 469 -47.96 10.68 6.58
N LEU A 470 -47.21 9.97 5.72
CA LEU A 470 -46.94 10.38 4.34
C LEU A 470 -48.25 10.56 3.56
N PHE A 471 -49.14 9.57 3.60
CA PHE A 471 -50.43 9.65 2.90
C PHE A 471 -51.37 10.69 3.52
N GLN A 472 -51.34 10.90 4.84
CA GLN A 472 -52.10 11.97 5.49
C GLN A 472 -51.61 13.36 5.05
N GLN A 473 -50.30 13.58 5.00
CA GLN A 473 -49.73 14.84 4.51
C GLN A 473 -50.08 15.10 3.04
N ALA A 474 -50.01 14.07 2.19
CA ALA A 474 -50.40 14.16 0.79
C ALA A 474 -51.89 14.54 0.62
N ARG A 475 -52.78 13.98 1.45
CA ARG A 475 -54.21 14.36 1.47
C ARG A 475 -54.43 15.80 1.94
N GLN A 476 -53.61 16.29 2.89
CA GLN A 476 -53.72 17.65 3.43
C GLN A 476 -53.12 18.71 2.50
N ARG A 477 -52.16 18.34 1.63
CA ARG A 477 -51.51 19.24 0.67
C ARG A 477 -51.43 18.59 -0.73
N PRO A 478 -52.53 18.65 -1.51
CA PRO A 478 -52.58 18.04 -2.85
C PRO A 478 -51.55 18.59 -3.83
N ASP A 479 -51.14 19.86 -3.66
CA ASP A 479 -50.15 20.53 -4.53
C ASP A 479 -48.69 20.21 -4.15
N ALA A 480 -48.45 19.58 -2.99
CA ALA A 480 -47.09 19.34 -2.48
C ALA A 480 -46.44 18.06 -3.01
N PHE A 481 -47.23 17.08 -3.48
CA PHE A 481 -46.74 15.82 -4.03
C PHE A 481 -47.45 15.47 -5.33
N SER A 482 -46.70 15.27 -6.41
CA SER A 482 -47.24 14.55 -7.57
C SER A 482 -47.43 13.06 -7.26
N ASP A 483 -48.35 12.37 -7.94
CA ASP A 483 -48.57 10.92 -7.77
C ASP A 483 -47.28 10.10 -7.92
N LYS A 484 -46.39 10.56 -8.82
CA LYS A 484 -45.08 9.95 -9.03
C LYS A 484 -44.16 10.12 -7.81
N GLN A 485 -44.09 11.33 -7.25
CA GLN A 485 -43.27 11.61 -6.07
C GLN A 485 -43.78 10.89 -4.82
N LEU A 486 -45.10 10.75 -4.68
CA LEU A 486 -45.71 10.00 -3.58
C LEU A 486 -45.31 8.52 -3.65
N GLY A 487 -45.41 7.90 -4.84
CA GLY A 487 -44.99 6.52 -5.06
C GLY A 487 -43.48 6.30 -4.89
N GLU A 488 -42.64 7.26 -5.30
CA GLU A 488 -41.19 7.22 -5.05
C GLU A 488 -40.87 7.31 -3.55
N SER A 489 -41.61 8.15 -2.80
CA SER A 489 -41.44 8.31 -1.35
C SER A 489 -41.87 7.07 -0.58
N GLU A 490 -42.99 6.44 -0.97
CA GLU A 490 -43.42 5.16 -0.37
C GLU A 490 -42.41 4.03 -0.63
N ARG A 491 -41.88 3.93 -1.86
CA ARG A 491 -40.82 2.95 -2.16
C ARG A 491 -39.54 3.21 -1.37
N ALA A 492 -39.15 4.47 -1.20
CA ALA A 492 -37.98 4.84 -0.41
C ALA A 492 -38.16 4.45 1.07
N LEU A 493 -39.34 4.70 1.65
CA LEU A 493 -39.67 4.24 3.01
C LEU A 493 -39.59 2.72 3.12
N HIS A 494 -40.12 2.01 2.14
CA HIS A 494 -40.10 0.54 2.11
C HIS A 494 -38.67 -0.03 1.97
N GLN A 495 -37.85 0.56 1.09
CA GLN A 495 -36.44 0.19 0.97
C GLN A 495 -35.66 0.47 2.26
N MET A 496 -35.91 1.61 2.90
CA MET A 496 -35.31 1.93 4.20
C MET A 496 -35.69 0.88 5.25
N TYR A 497 -36.94 0.42 5.24
CA TYR A 497 -37.39 -0.65 6.13
C TYR A 497 -36.70 -1.99 5.84
N LEU A 498 -36.64 -2.43 4.57
CA LEU A 498 -35.93 -3.65 4.13
C LEU A 498 -34.46 -3.71 4.59
N MET A 499 -33.80 -2.55 4.65
CA MET A 499 -32.39 -2.43 5.05
C MET A 499 -32.15 -2.22 6.55
N SER A 500 -33.18 -1.90 7.35
CA SER A 500 -33.03 -1.55 8.77
C SER A 500 -33.71 -2.48 9.76
N ALA A 501 -34.49 -3.46 9.29
CA ALA A 501 -35.25 -4.39 10.15
C ALA A 501 -34.40 -5.12 11.22
N GLN A 502 -33.13 -5.38 10.94
CA GLN A 502 -32.18 -6.02 11.85
C GLN A 502 -31.82 -5.15 13.07
N ALA A 503 -31.88 -3.82 12.93
CA ALA A 503 -31.61 -2.85 14.01
C ALA A 503 -32.87 -2.43 14.77
N GLN A 504 -34.03 -3.01 14.46
CA GLN A 504 -35.33 -2.64 15.00
C GLN A 504 -35.92 -3.76 15.88
N ASN A 505 -36.87 -3.39 16.74
CA ASN A 505 -37.62 -4.36 17.55
C ASN A 505 -38.46 -5.29 16.66
N PRO A 506 -38.53 -6.59 16.99
CA PRO A 506 -39.26 -7.57 16.20
C PRO A 506 -40.76 -7.31 16.22
N ALA A 507 -41.44 -7.48 15.09
CA ALA A 507 -42.90 -7.48 15.07
C ALA A 507 -43.51 -8.65 15.87
N LEU A 508 -44.72 -8.46 16.38
CA LEU A 508 -45.45 -9.49 17.15
C LEU A 508 -46.00 -10.59 16.22
N ARG A 509 -45.97 -11.85 16.68
CA ARG A 509 -46.68 -12.95 16.01
C ARG A 509 -48.18 -12.87 16.28
N LEU A 510 -48.98 -13.03 15.23
CA LEU A 510 -50.42 -13.11 15.34
C LEU A 510 -50.84 -14.44 15.98
N SER A 511 -51.87 -14.40 16.82
CA SER A 511 -52.43 -15.59 17.48
C SER A 511 -53.96 -15.51 17.53
N GLY A 512 -54.62 -16.64 17.83
CA GLY A 512 -56.07 -16.73 17.96
C GLY A 512 -56.84 -16.36 16.67
N ASP A 513 -57.95 -15.63 16.84
CA ASP A 513 -58.87 -15.29 15.76
C ASP A 513 -58.23 -14.42 14.67
N LEU A 514 -57.31 -13.51 15.04
CA LEU A 514 -56.60 -12.65 14.09
C LEU A 514 -55.75 -13.46 13.11
N ALA A 515 -55.04 -14.48 13.60
CA ALA A 515 -54.28 -15.38 12.74
C ALA A 515 -55.18 -16.13 11.75
N GLN A 516 -56.36 -16.59 12.20
CA GLN A 516 -57.34 -17.25 11.33
C GLN A 516 -57.92 -16.31 10.28
N ILE A 517 -58.24 -15.06 10.64
CA ILE A 517 -58.76 -14.05 9.71
C ILE A 517 -57.74 -13.77 8.61
N ILE A 518 -56.46 -13.55 8.97
CA ILE A 518 -55.41 -13.32 7.98
C ILE A 518 -55.23 -14.55 7.08
N ARG A 519 -55.22 -15.76 7.65
CA ARG A 519 -55.11 -16.99 6.88
C ARG A 519 -56.27 -17.21 5.90
N GLN A 520 -57.50 -16.88 6.31
CA GLN A 520 -58.68 -16.90 5.43
C GLN A 520 -58.57 -15.85 4.32
N ARG A 521 -58.09 -14.64 4.64
CA ARG A 521 -57.87 -13.57 3.65
C ARG A 521 -56.85 -13.99 2.59
N VAL A 522 -55.74 -14.60 3.00
CA VAL A 522 -54.75 -15.17 2.08
C VAL A 522 -55.38 -16.28 1.24
N THR A 523 -56.15 -17.19 1.85
CA THR A 523 -56.85 -18.26 1.12
C THR A 523 -57.81 -17.73 0.06
N ALA A 524 -58.57 -16.68 0.38
CA ALA A 524 -59.49 -16.04 -0.55
C ALA A 524 -58.75 -15.36 -1.71
N ALA A 525 -57.65 -14.65 -1.43
CA ALA A 525 -56.81 -14.04 -2.48
C ALA A 525 -56.19 -15.10 -3.40
N MET A 526 -55.70 -16.21 -2.83
CA MET A 526 -55.17 -17.36 -3.57
C MET A 526 -56.20 -18.03 -4.49
N GLN A 527 -57.49 -18.01 -4.12
CA GLN A 527 -58.57 -18.53 -4.97
C GLN A 527 -59.01 -17.55 -6.06
N ARG A 528 -58.75 -16.25 -5.90
CA ARG A 528 -59.19 -15.21 -6.84
C ARG A 528 -58.19 -15.01 -7.98
N ASP A 529 -57.01 -14.53 -7.65
CA ASP A 529 -55.98 -14.09 -8.61
C ASP A 529 -54.55 -14.39 -8.14
N LYS A 530 -54.38 -14.92 -6.92
CA LYS A 530 -53.07 -15.16 -6.28
C LYS A 530 -52.23 -13.90 -6.11
N ASP A 531 -52.85 -12.73 -6.09
CA ASP A 531 -52.16 -11.48 -5.83
C ASP A 531 -52.22 -11.14 -4.33
N LEU A 532 -51.05 -11.15 -3.72
CA LEU A 532 -50.79 -10.81 -2.32
C LEU A 532 -49.86 -9.59 -2.19
N SER A 533 -49.64 -8.86 -3.29
CA SER A 533 -48.68 -7.76 -3.37
C SER A 533 -49.02 -6.64 -2.39
N GLY A 534 -48.01 -6.13 -1.67
CA GLY A 534 -48.16 -5.03 -0.71
C GLY A 534 -49.05 -5.31 0.50
N LEU A 535 -49.54 -6.55 0.68
CA LEU A 535 -50.33 -6.91 1.86
C LEU A 535 -49.47 -6.90 3.12
N ASP A 536 -50.07 -6.49 4.23
CA ASP A 536 -49.49 -6.66 5.54
C ASP A 536 -49.87 -8.03 6.12
N LEU A 537 -48.91 -8.94 6.11
CA LEU A 537 -48.97 -10.29 6.67
C LEU A 537 -47.93 -10.45 7.79
N THR A 538 -47.54 -9.34 8.43
CA THR A 538 -46.60 -9.31 9.55
C THR A 538 -47.10 -10.22 10.67
N GLY A 539 -46.22 -11.11 11.14
CA GLY A 539 -46.53 -12.06 12.20
C GLY A 539 -47.53 -13.16 11.83
N ALA A 540 -47.97 -13.27 10.56
CA ALA A 540 -49.01 -14.21 10.15
C ALA A 540 -48.57 -15.68 10.26
N ASP A 541 -49.52 -16.56 10.57
CA ASP A 541 -49.32 -18.02 10.49
C ASP A 541 -49.79 -18.58 9.15
N LEU A 542 -48.83 -18.78 8.26
CA LEU A 542 -49.01 -19.33 6.91
C LEU A 542 -48.37 -20.72 6.76
N SER A 543 -48.06 -21.36 7.88
CA SER A 543 -47.39 -22.66 7.90
C SER A 543 -48.18 -23.73 7.16
N GLY A 544 -47.49 -24.54 6.36
CA GLY A 544 -48.05 -25.63 5.56
C GLY A 544 -48.98 -25.22 4.42
N MET A 545 -49.16 -23.92 4.14
CA MET A 545 -49.99 -23.47 3.03
C MET A 545 -49.34 -23.72 1.67
N ASP A 546 -50.17 -23.90 0.64
CA ASP A 546 -49.71 -23.86 -0.75
C ASP A 546 -49.96 -22.46 -1.32
N LEU A 547 -48.88 -21.71 -1.49
CA LEU A 547 -48.84 -20.38 -2.07
C LEU A 547 -48.16 -20.38 -3.45
N SER A 548 -48.01 -21.54 -4.09
CA SER A 548 -47.25 -21.66 -5.33
C SER A 548 -47.78 -20.75 -6.44
N HIS A 549 -46.85 -20.06 -7.10
CA HIS A 549 -47.08 -19.07 -8.16
C HIS A 549 -47.87 -17.83 -7.70
N ALA A 550 -47.84 -17.49 -6.41
CA ALA A 550 -48.41 -16.24 -5.92
C ALA A 550 -47.49 -15.05 -6.22
N THR A 551 -48.11 -13.88 -6.41
CA THR A 551 -47.39 -12.60 -6.45
C THR A 551 -47.39 -12.01 -5.05
N LEU A 552 -46.21 -11.99 -4.42
CA LEU A 552 -45.94 -11.52 -3.05
C LEU A 552 -44.99 -10.30 -3.08
N ARG A 553 -45.06 -9.51 -4.16
CA ARG A 553 -44.17 -8.37 -4.35
C ARG A 553 -44.43 -7.31 -3.28
N GLY A 554 -43.38 -6.91 -2.57
CA GLY A 554 -43.48 -5.90 -1.49
C GLY A 554 -44.41 -6.29 -0.34
N THR A 555 -44.75 -7.57 -0.19
CA THR A 555 -45.57 -8.05 0.93
C THR A 555 -44.77 -7.97 2.22
N LEU A 556 -45.41 -7.53 3.31
CA LEU A 556 -44.80 -7.51 4.64
C LEU A 556 -45.03 -8.85 5.32
N LEU A 557 -43.96 -9.60 5.60
CA LEU A 557 -43.95 -10.93 6.22
C LEU A 557 -42.98 -10.97 7.42
N GLU A 558 -42.69 -9.82 8.04
CA GLU A 558 -41.78 -9.78 9.19
C GLU A 558 -42.30 -10.71 10.30
N ASN A 559 -41.44 -11.58 10.82
CA ASN A 559 -41.75 -12.58 11.84
C ASN A 559 -42.91 -13.55 11.50
N ALA A 560 -43.27 -13.70 10.21
CA ALA A 560 -44.28 -14.65 9.78
C ALA A 560 -43.81 -16.12 9.97
N ASN A 561 -44.76 -17.00 10.26
CA ASN A 561 -44.52 -18.45 10.29
C ASN A 561 -44.82 -19.05 8.90
N LEU A 562 -43.77 -19.36 8.15
CA LEU A 562 -43.80 -19.94 6.80
C LEU A 562 -43.25 -21.37 6.77
N ARG A 563 -43.26 -22.05 7.93
CA ARG A 563 -42.76 -23.43 8.04
C ARG A 563 -43.53 -24.36 7.10
N GLN A 564 -42.80 -25.17 6.33
CA GLN A 564 -43.37 -26.16 5.41
C GLN A 564 -44.32 -25.57 4.35
N THR A 565 -44.28 -24.26 4.12
CA THR A 565 -45.10 -23.59 3.10
C THR A 565 -44.51 -23.86 1.71
N ARG A 566 -45.37 -24.04 0.71
CA ARG A 566 -44.97 -24.17 -0.70
C ARG A 566 -45.05 -22.80 -1.37
N LEU A 567 -43.90 -22.26 -1.76
CA LEU A 567 -43.70 -20.97 -2.41
C LEU A 567 -43.04 -21.15 -3.80
N VAL A 568 -43.37 -22.25 -4.48
CA VAL A 568 -42.76 -22.61 -5.76
C VAL A 568 -43.13 -21.57 -6.82
N GLY A 569 -42.11 -21.01 -7.47
CA GLY A 569 -42.28 -20.04 -8.55
C GLY A 569 -43.00 -18.74 -8.15
N CYS A 570 -42.94 -18.36 -6.87
CA CYS A 570 -43.52 -17.10 -6.39
C CYS A 570 -42.67 -15.89 -6.77
N ASP A 571 -43.33 -14.76 -6.99
CA ASP A 571 -42.68 -13.44 -7.09
C ASP A 571 -42.64 -12.80 -5.70
N LEU A 572 -41.49 -12.91 -5.02
CA LEU A 572 -41.21 -12.35 -3.69
C LEU A 572 -40.33 -11.10 -3.77
N ARG A 573 -40.28 -10.43 -4.93
CA ARG A 573 -39.44 -9.24 -5.10
C ARG A 573 -39.81 -8.18 -4.09
N GLU A 574 -38.80 -7.57 -3.47
CA GLU A 574 -38.96 -6.55 -2.43
C GLU A 574 -39.74 -7.05 -1.19
N ALA A 575 -40.01 -8.36 -1.01
CA ALA A 575 -40.75 -8.82 0.17
C ALA A 575 -39.94 -8.65 1.47
N MET A 576 -40.62 -8.27 2.56
CA MET A 576 -40.02 -8.18 3.89
C MET A 576 -40.19 -9.52 4.62
N LEU A 577 -39.17 -10.37 4.61
CA LEU A 577 -39.15 -11.69 5.27
C LEU A 577 -38.27 -11.68 6.53
N ALA A 578 -37.93 -10.50 7.07
CA ALA A 578 -37.05 -10.42 8.22
C ALA A 578 -37.64 -11.19 9.40
N ARG A 579 -36.80 -11.99 10.09
CA ARG A 579 -37.19 -12.84 11.24
C ARG A 579 -38.24 -13.93 10.92
N ALA A 580 -38.62 -14.13 9.66
CA ALA A 580 -39.57 -15.17 9.29
C ALA A 580 -39.01 -16.57 9.54
N ASP A 581 -39.88 -17.54 9.86
CA ASP A 581 -39.51 -18.95 9.97
C ASP A 581 -39.87 -19.68 8.67
N LEU A 582 -38.86 -19.95 7.83
CA LEU A 582 -38.95 -20.64 6.54
C LEU A 582 -38.52 -22.11 6.64
N SER A 583 -38.47 -22.68 7.85
CA SER A 583 -37.97 -24.05 8.04
C SER A 583 -38.82 -25.07 7.27
N GLY A 584 -38.17 -25.84 6.41
CA GLY A 584 -38.81 -26.83 5.53
C GLY A 584 -39.67 -26.25 4.41
N ALA A 585 -39.64 -24.93 4.18
CA ALA A 585 -40.35 -24.30 3.08
C ALA A 585 -39.73 -24.65 1.72
N VAL A 586 -40.53 -24.58 0.66
CA VAL A 586 -40.10 -24.87 -0.72
C VAL A 586 -40.23 -23.61 -1.57
N LEU A 587 -39.10 -22.94 -1.83
CA LEU A 587 -38.97 -21.72 -2.64
C LEU A 587 -38.33 -21.99 -4.01
N GLN A 588 -38.50 -23.20 -4.54
CA GLN A 588 -37.96 -23.54 -5.86
C GLN A 588 -38.43 -22.53 -6.91
N GLN A 589 -37.50 -22.01 -7.71
CA GLN A 589 -37.75 -21.03 -8.77
C GLN A 589 -38.42 -19.72 -8.31
N ALA A 590 -38.45 -19.43 -7.01
CA ALA A 590 -38.97 -18.15 -6.51
C ALA A 590 -38.00 -17.00 -6.80
N ASP A 591 -38.53 -15.80 -6.98
CA ASP A 591 -37.75 -14.57 -7.17
C ASP A 591 -37.77 -13.73 -5.89
N LEU A 592 -36.66 -13.71 -5.14
CA LEU A 592 -36.47 -12.95 -3.90
C LEU A 592 -35.60 -11.69 -4.14
N SER A 593 -35.55 -11.18 -5.37
CA SER A 593 -34.70 -10.03 -5.67
C SER A 593 -35.13 -8.80 -4.88
N HIS A 594 -34.16 -8.13 -4.24
CA HIS A 594 -34.37 -7.00 -3.32
C HIS A 594 -35.23 -7.31 -2.09
N ALA A 595 -35.54 -8.57 -1.80
CA ALA A 595 -36.22 -8.97 -0.57
C ALA A 595 -35.28 -8.87 0.65
N SER A 596 -35.85 -8.86 1.87
CA SER A 596 -35.07 -8.91 3.10
C SER A 596 -35.32 -10.21 3.85
N LEU A 597 -34.30 -11.07 3.93
CA LEU A 597 -34.27 -12.28 4.76
C LEU A 597 -33.55 -12.03 6.09
N ALA A 598 -33.29 -10.78 6.47
CA ALA A 598 -32.51 -10.47 7.66
C ALA A 598 -33.04 -11.20 8.92
N LEU A 599 -32.16 -11.89 9.66
CA LEU A 599 -32.54 -12.69 10.83
C LEU A 599 -33.56 -13.84 10.58
N ALA A 600 -33.86 -14.16 9.33
CA ALA A 600 -34.77 -15.26 9.00
C ALA A 600 -34.17 -16.63 9.35
N LYS A 601 -35.04 -17.58 9.66
CA LYS A 601 -34.66 -18.97 9.95
C LYS A 601 -34.97 -19.85 8.75
N CYS A 602 -33.93 -20.27 8.05
CA CYS A 602 -34.01 -21.19 6.92
C CYS A 602 -33.31 -22.49 7.30
N GLU A 603 -34.08 -23.45 7.81
CA GLU A 603 -33.57 -24.79 8.12
C GLU A 603 -34.23 -25.81 7.19
N ALA A 604 -33.43 -26.59 6.47
CA ALA A 604 -33.92 -27.56 5.48
C ALA A 604 -34.86 -26.92 4.43
N THR A 605 -34.59 -25.67 4.07
CA THR A 605 -35.35 -24.90 3.09
C THR A 605 -34.80 -25.15 1.68
N ASP A 606 -35.71 -25.34 0.72
CA ASP A 606 -35.35 -25.61 -0.68
C ASP A 606 -35.46 -24.32 -1.52
N PHE A 607 -34.32 -23.76 -1.90
CA PHE A 607 -34.15 -22.61 -2.78
C PHE A 607 -33.73 -23.03 -4.21
N GLY A 608 -34.03 -24.26 -4.63
CA GLY A 608 -33.60 -24.81 -5.92
C GLY A 608 -34.03 -23.93 -7.11
N GLY A 609 -33.06 -23.37 -7.84
CA GLY A 609 -33.32 -22.46 -8.96
C GLY A 609 -33.89 -21.09 -8.58
N ALA A 610 -33.92 -20.74 -7.29
CA ALA A 610 -34.39 -19.42 -6.84
C ALA A 610 -33.44 -18.29 -7.26
N GLN A 611 -33.96 -17.07 -7.31
CA GLN A 611 -33.20 -15.85 -7.59
C GLN A 611 -33.09 -15.01 -6.32
N LEU A 612 -31.85 -14.73 -5.90
CA LEU A 612 -31.52 -13.88 -4.76
C LEU A 612 -30.56 -12.79 -5.24
N HIS A 613 -31.08 -11.77 -5.91
CA HIS A 613 -30.30 -10.62 -6.38
C HIS A 613 -30.53 -9.44 -5.43
N GLU A 614 -29.46 -8.87 -4.87
CA GLU A 614 -29.54 -7.77 -3.89
C GLU A 614 -30.46 -8.09 -2.68
N THR A 615 -30.60 -9.37 -2.34
CA THR A 615 -31.40 -9.82 -1.20
C THR A 615 -30.62 -9.55 0.10
N ASN A 616 -31.23 -8.87 1.08
CA ASN A 616 -30.58 -8.69 2.37
C ASN A 616 -30.57 -10.02 3.13
N ILE A 617 -29.38 -10.60 3.35
CA ILE A 617 -29.19 -11.88 4.05
C ILE A 617 -28.50 -11.72 5.41
N GLN A 618 -28.33 -10.49 5.91
CA GLN A 618 -27.62 -10.24 7.16
C GLN A 618 -28.22 -11.04 8.33
N GLN A 619 -27.36 -11.68 9.12
CA GLN A 619 -27.77 -12.49 10.28
C GLN A 619 -28.78 -13.62 9.97
N THR A 620 -28.93 -14.00 8.70
CA THR A 620 -29.83 -15.10 8.32
C THR A 620 -29.21 -16.43 8.73
N LEU A 621 -30.05 -17.35 9.21
CA LEU A 621 -29.65 -18.74 9.46
C LEU A 621 -29.99 -19.59 8.24
N PHE A 622 -28.99 -20.03 7.50
CA PHE A 622 -29.08 -21.04 6.45
C PHE A 622 -28.43 -22.34 6.93
N GLN A 623 -29.27 -23.31 7.29
CA GLN A 623 -28.80 -24.62 7.75
C GLN A 623 -29.45 -25.73 6.93
N ARG A 624 -28.63 -26.59 6.31
CA ARG A 624 -29.12 -27.72 5.49
C ARG A 624 -30.02 -27.29 4.33
N CYS A 625 -29.80 -26.10 3.79
CA CYS A 625 -30.59 -25.57 2.67
C CYS A 625 -30.07 -26.06 1.32
N ASP A 626 -30.97 -26.18 0.35
CA ASP A 626 -30.66 -26.52 -1.03
C ASP A 626 -30.72 -25.26 -1.91
N PHE A 627 -29.59 -24.82 -2.46
CA PHE A 627 -29.44 -23.74 -3.44
C PHE A 627 -29.06 -24.28 -4.82
N THR A 628 -29.35 -25.55 -5.11
CA THR A 628 -29.01 -26.17 -6.39
C THR A 628 -29.59 -25.35 -7.55
N MET A 629 -28.74 -24.99 -8.52
CA MET A 629 -29.09 -24.13 -9.66
C MET A 629 -29.61 -22.72 -9.31
N ALA A 630 -29.56 -22.29 -8.05
CA ALA A 630 -29.97 -20.94 -7.65
C ALA A 630 -29.03 -19.88 -8.24
N SER A 631 -29.52 -18.65 -8.38
CA SER A 631 -28.72 -17.48 -8.78
C SER A 631 -28.67 -16.49 -7.63
N LEU A 632 -27.47 -16.29 -7.07
CA LEU A 632 -27.20 -15.32 -6.01
C LEU A 632 -26.30 -14.22 -6.58
N ARG A 633 -26.71 -12.95 -6.43
CA ARG A 633 -25.93 -11.82 -6.97
C ARG A 633 -25.97 -10.60 -6.07
N ASP A 634 -24.84 -9.89 -6.03
CA ASP A 634 -24.74 -8.58 -5.38
C ASP A 634 -25.14 -8.64 -3.89
N LEU A 635 -24.55 -9.60 -3.18
CA LEU A 635 -24.89 -9.90 -1.79
C LEU A 635 -23.73 -9.57 -0.83
N LEU A 636 -24.09 -9.07 0.35
CA LEU A 636 -23.18 -8.86 1.47
C LEU A 636 -23.59 -9.77 2.64
N GLY A 637 -22.76 -10.77 2.92
CA GLY A 637 -22.93 -11.67 4.05
C GLY A 637 -22.11 -11.19 5.24
N TYR A 638 -22.80 -10.72 6.27
CA TYR A 638 -22.22 -10.39 7.58
C TYR A 638 -23.08 -11.05 8.67
N GLU A 639 -22.41 -11.66 9.66
CA GLU A 639 -23.02 -12.46 10.73
C GLU A 639 -24.01 -13.53 10.25
N THR A 640 -23.94 -13.92 8.98
CA THR A 640 -24.82 -14.91 8.36
C THR A 640 -24.28 -16.31 8.66
N LEU A 641 -25.16 -17.22 9.08
CA LEU A 641 -24.78 -18.60 9.33
C LEU A 641 -25.08 -19.45 8.10
N LEU A 642 -24.06 -20.11 7.56
CA LEU A 642 -24.14 -20.98 6.39
C LEU A 642 -23.52 -22.33 6.73
N GLY A 643 -24.37 -23.32 7.03
CA GLY A 643 -23.92 -24.65 7.39
C GLY A 643 -24.64 -25.74 6.59
N GLN A 644 -23.87 -26.71 6.09
CA GLN A 644 -24.36 -27.91 5.40
C GLN A 644 -25.28 -27.59 4.20
N CYS A 645 -25.04 -26.47 3.51
CA CYS A 645 -25.85 -26.06 2.37
C CYS A 645 -25.26 -26.55 1.05
N ASP A 646 -26.14 -26.89 0.10
CA ASP A 646 -25.78 -27.35 -1.24
C ASP A 646 -25.95 -26.23 -2.28
N PHE A 647 -24.87 -25.84 -2.96
CA PHE A 647 -24.82 -24.85 -4.03
C PHE A 647 -24.48 -25.49 -5.39
N ASN A 648 -24.77 -26.79 -5.57
CA ASN A 648 -24.44 -27.50 -6.79
C ASN A 648 -25.03 -26.82 -8.02
N ARG A 649 -24.18 -26.53 -9.02
CA ARG A 649 -24.56 -25.80 -10.25
C ARG A 649 -25.14 -24.40 -10.03
N ALA A 650 -25.07 -23.85 -8.81
CA ALA A 650 -25.51 -22.48 -8.54
C ALA A 650 -24.61 -21.47 -9.27
N THR A 651 -25.13 -20.26 -9.47
CA THR A 651 -24.37 -19.12 -9.98
C THR A 651 -24.31 -18.04 -8.92
N LEU A 652 -23.10 -17.70 -8.48
CA LEU A 652 -22.82 -16.69 -7.48
C LEU A 652 -21.99 -15.58 -8.14
N ALA A 653 -22.44 -14.33 -8.08
CA ALA A 653 -21.69 -13.20 -8.66
C ALA A 653 -21.67 -11.98 -7.73
N ASN A 654 -20.51 -11.32 -7.60
CA ASN A 654 -20.35 -10.11 -6.77
C ASN A 654 -20.82 -10.31 -5.32
N ILE A 655 -20.28 -11.33 -4.65
CA ILE A 655 -20.67 -11.65 -3.26
C ILE A 655 -19.47 -11.42 -2.35
N THR A 656 -19.69 -10.72 -1.24
CA THR A 656 -18.69 -10.57 -0.18
C THR A 656 -19.20 -11.23 1.09
N LEU A 657 -18.44 -12.20 1.59
CA LEU A 657 -18.69 -12.89 2.86
C LEU A 657 -17.62 -12.45 3.86
N MET A 658 -18.04 -11.91 4.99
CA MET A 658 -17.14 -11.32 5.99
C MET A 658 -17.37 -11.92 7.36
N GLU A 659 -16.31 -12.38 8.01
CA GLU A 659 -16.32 -12.82 9.42
C GLU A 659 -17.30 -13.98 9.67
N LEU A 660 -17.44 -14.88 8.68
CA LEU A 660 -18.39 -15.99 8.72
C LEU A 660 -17.73 -17.34 9.01
N GLN A 661 -18.48 -18.22 9.68
CA GLN A 661 -18.20 -19.64 9.76
C GLN A 661 -18.98 -20.38 8.68
N LEU A 662 -18.26 -21.06 7.78
CA LEU A 662 -18.79 -21.76 6.63
C LEU A 662 -18.44 -23.25 6.74
N GLU A 663 -19.42 -24.08 7.04
CA GLU A 663 -19.19 -25.50 7.34
C GLU A 663 -19.89 -26.40 6.33
N GLN A 664 -19.15 -27.36 5.75
CA GLN A 664 -19.66 -28.42 4.90
C GLN A 664 -20.48 -27.90 3.70
N LEU A 665 -20.04 -26.79 3.10
CA LEU A 665 -20.68 -26.21 1.92
C LEU A 665 -20.24 -26.93 0.64
N ILE A 666 -21.20 -27.19 -0.25
CA ILE A 666 -20.96 -27.92 -1.50
C ILE A 666 -21.16 -26.97 -2.69
N PHE A 667 -20.09 -26.54 -3.34
CA PHE A 667 -20.10 -25.72 -4.55
C PHE A 667 -19.80 -26.54 -5.80
N SER A 668 -20.05 -27.85 -5.79
CA SER A 668 -19.68 -28.71 -6.91
C SER A 668 -20.35 -28.24 -8.22
N HIS A 669 -19.59 -28.12 -9.30
CA HIS A 669 -20.07 -27.58 -10.59
C HIS A 669 -20.64 -26.15 -10.57
N ALA A 670 -20.53 -25.41 -9.46
CA ALA A 670 -21.01 -24.04 -9.36
C ALA A 670 -20.16 -23.07 -10.22
N ARG A 671 -20.73 -21.90 -10.49
CA ARG A 671 -20.02 -20.76 -11.09
C ARG A 671 -19.94 -19.63 -10.08
N LEU A 672 -18.73 -19.24 -9.72
CA LEU A 672 -18.45 -18.13 -8.81
C LEU A 672 -17.67 -17.07 -9.58
N ASP A 673 -18.20 -15.86 -9.65
CA ASP A 673 -17.57 -14.69 -10.26
C ASP A 673 -17.47 -13.58 -9.22
N LYS A 674 -16.25 -13.12 -8.91
CA LYS A 674 -16.00 -12.05 -7.92
C LYS A 674 -16.63 -12.35 -6.56
N VAL A 675 -16.40 -13.56 -6.06
CA VAL A 675 -16.80 -13.96 -4.71
C VAL A 675 -15.60 -13.82 -3.77
N SER A 676 -15.76 -13.06 -2.68
CA SER A 676 -14.71 -12.78 -1.71
C SER A 676 -15.05 -13.37 -0.34
N PHE A 677 -14.09 -14.08 0.24
CA PHE A 677 -14.11 -14.60 1.61
C PHE A 677 -13.10 -13.79 2.43
N ILE A 678 -13.59 -13.02 3.40
CA ILE A 678 -12.78 -12.11 4.21
C ILE A 678 -12.93 -12.49 5.67
N LYS A 679 -11.83 -12.85 6.35
CA LYS A 679 -11.84 -13.29 7.75
C LYS A 679 -12.80 -14.45 8.03
N CYS A 680 -12.99 -15.33 7.04
CA CYS A 680 -13.89 -16.47 7.17
C CYS A 680 -13.16 -17.69 7.76
N ARG A 681 -13.94 -18.65 8.27
CA ARG A 681 -13.49 -20.01 8.57
C ARG A 681 -14.22 -21.00 7.68
N LEU A 682 -13.50 -21.70 6.82
CA LEU A 682 -14.03 -22.70 5.89
C LEU A 682 -13.65 -24.10 6.37
N LEU A 683 -14.64 -24.87 6.82
CA LEU A 683 -14.47 -26.24 7.28
C LEU A 683 -15.14 -27.22 6.31
N ALA A 684 -14.35 -28.11 5.70
CA ALA A 684 -14.81 -29.15 4.79
C ALA A 684 -15.64 -28.60 3.61
N VAL A 685 -15.21 -27.47 3.03
CA VAL A 685 -15.86 -26.84 1.88
C VAL A 685 -15.36 -27.47 0.58
N ASN A 686 -16.29 -27.77 -0.33
CA ASN A 686 -16.03 -28.45 -1.59
C ASN A 686 -16.29 -27.52 -2.79
N PHE A 687 -15.27 -27.24 -3.60
CA PHE A 687 -15.34 -26.52 -4.87
C PHE A 687 -15.08 -27.43 -6.09
N ASP A 688 -15.32 -28.73 -5.96
CA ASP A 688 -14.96 -29.71 -6.98
C ASP A 688 -15.68 -29.42 -8.30
N ARG A 689 -14.92 -29.39 -9.40
CA ARG A 689 -15.42 -29.10 -10.75
C ARG A 689 -16.12 -27.73 -10.89
N ALA A 690 -15.99 -26.85 -9.89
CA ALA A 690 -16.51 -25.49 -9.96
C ALA A 690 -15.68 -24.64 -10.94
N ARG A 691 -16.27 -23.53 -11.39
CA ARG A 691 -15.57 -22.46 -12.09
C ARG A 691 -15.54 -21.23 -11.19
N LEU A 692 -14.34 -20.76 -10.89
CA LEU A 692 -14.10 -19.60 -10.04
C LEU A 692 -13.33 -18.56 -10.87
N GLU A 693 -13.88 -17.36 -10.95
CA GLU A 693 -13.30 -16.25 -11.69
C GLU A 693 -13.18 -15.04 -10.76
N SER A 694 -11.98 -14.48 -10.65
CA SER A 694 -11.70 -13.31 -9.82
C SER A 694 -12.15 -13.45 -8.34
N CYS A 695 -12.16 -14.69 -7.82
CA CYS A 695 -12.46 -14.96 -6.41
C CYS A 695 -11.26 -14.67 -5.49
N ALA A 696 -11.53 -14.22 -4.27
CA ALA A 696 -10.50 -13.83 -3.32
C ALA A 696 -10.70 -14.46 -1.93
N TRP A 697 -9.59 -14.84 -1.30
CA TRP A 697 -9.52 -15.24 0.11
C TRP A 697 -8.55 -14.32 0.83
N VAL A 698 -9.04 -13.63 1.87
CA VAL A 698 -8.27 -12.68 2.66
C VAL A 698 -8.43 -13.05 4.13
N ASP A 699 -7.32 -13.28 4.81
CA ASP A 699 -7.30 -13.61 6.25
C ASP A 699 -8.22 -14.80 6.60
N THR A 700 -8.28 -15.80 5.72
CA THR A 700 -9.27 -16.88 5.80
C THR A 700 -8.63 -18.19 6.27
N GLU A 701 -9.21 -18.81 7.29
CA GLU A 701 -8.77 -20.11 7.79
C GLU A 701 -9.49 -21.24 7.07
N THR A 702 -8.77 -22.27 6.67
CA THR A 702 -9.36 -23.41 5.96
C THR A 702 -8.91 -24.74 6.54
N GLN A 703 -9.83 -25.71 6.53
CA GLN A 703 -9.56 -27.09 6.89
C GLN A 703 -10.31 -28.02 5.94
N SER A 704 -9.60 -28.96 5.33
CA SER A 704 -10.16 -29.92 4.36
C SER A 704 -10.83 -29.25 3.15
N LEU A 705 -10.15 -28.27 2.56
CA LEU A 705 -10.62 -27.53 1.39
C LEU A 705 -10.33 -28.30 0.09
N SER A 706 -11.33 -28.46 -0.78
CA SER A 706 -11.21 -29.22 -2.03
C SER A 706 -11.53 -28.36 -3.25
N PHE A 707 -10.67 -28.43 -4.26
CA PHE A 707 -10.77 -27.80 -5.58
C PHE A 707 -10.59 -28.85 -6.70
N ARG A 708 -10.96 -30.12 -6.47
CA ARG A 708 -10.67 -31.20 -7.41
C ARG A 708 -11.29 -30.94 -8.77
N ALA A 709 -10.48 -30.99 -9.83
CA ALA A 709 -10.89 -30.70 -11.20
C ALA A 709 -11.61 -29.34 -11.38
N ALA A 710 -11.41 -28.39 -10.45
CA ALA A 710 -11.95 -27.04 -10.56
C ALA A 710 -11.18 -26.21 -11.60
N ARG A 711 -11.79 -25.13 -12.07
CA ARG A 711 -11.13 -24.12 -12.90
C ARG A 711 -11.10 -22.80 -12.15
N LEU A 712 -9.91 -22.31 -11.85
CA LEU A 712 -9.69 -21.03 -11.18
C LEU A 712 -9.00 -20.09 -12.17
N THR A 713 -9.57 -18.90 -12.36
CA THR A 713 -9.01 -17.86 -13.24
C THR A 713 -8.88 -16.57 -12.45
N ALA A 714 -7.68 -15.98 -12.42
CA ALA A 714 -7.41 -14.72 -11.74
C ALA A 714 -7.81 -14.71 -10.25
N CYS A 715 -7.81 -15.87 -9.59
CA CYS A 715 -8.09 -15.98 -8.16
C CYS A 715 -6.87 -15.57 -7.30
N ALA A 716 -7.13 -14.98 -6.15
CA ALA A 716 -6.09 -14.48 -5.24
C ALA A 716 -6.27 -14.98 -3.81
N PHE A 717 -5.16 -15.36 -3.19
CA PHE A 717 -5.08 -15.71 -1.77
C PHE A 717 -4.09 -14.75 -1.11
N ALA A 718 -4.51 -14.07 -0.05
CA ALA A 718 -3.74 -12.97 0.53
C ALA A 718 -3.83 -12.94 2.06
N ALA A 719 -2.97 -12.12 2.66
CA ALA A 719 -2.84 -11.95 4.11
C ALA A 719 -2.58 -13.30 4.82
N LYS A 720 -3.13 -13.50 6.02
CA LYS A 720 -2.88 -14.71 6.83
C LYS A 720 -3.76 -15.90 6.43
N THR A 721 -4.09 -16.03 5.15
CA THR A 721 -4.92 -17.13 4.67
C THR A 721 -4.20 -18.47 4.84
N LEU A 722 -4.86 -19.47 5.42
CA LEU A 722 -4.29 -20.79 5.72
C LEU A 722 -4.88 -21.84 4.79
N LEU A 723 -4.05 -22.51 3.98
CA LEU A 723 -4.46 -23.54 3.01
C LEU A 723 -3.72 -24.88 3.16
N PRO A 724 -3.39 -25.35 4.39
CA PRO A 724 -2.66 -26.60 4.53
C PRO A 724 -3.51 -27.77 4.00
N GLN A 725 -2.86 -28.71 3.30
CA GLN A 725 -3.51 -29.92 2.76
C GLN A 725 -4.67 -29.65 1.79
N ALA A 726 -4.74 -28.46 1.19
CA ALA A 726 -5.73 -28.17 0.17
C ALA A 726 -5.57 -29.09 -1.06
N ASP A 727 -6.69 -29.57 -1.61
CA ASP A 727 -6.69 -30.50 -2.73
C ASP A 727 -7.00 -29.78 -4.06
N PHE A 728 -5.98 -29.58 -4.87
CA PHE A 728 -6.04 -29.04 -6.23
C PHE A 728 -5.86 -30.12 -7.31
N SER A 729 -6.07 -31.40 -6.99
CA SER A 729 -5.85 -32.47 -7.97
C SER A 729 -6.74 -32.32 -9.20
N ASP A 730 -6.14 -32.52 -10.38
CA ASP A 730 -6.77 -32.30 -11.69
C ASP A 730 -7.27 -30.86 -11.96
N ALA A 731 -7.01 -29.90 -11.06
CA ALA A 731 -7.48 -28.53 -11.20
C ALA A 731 -6.73 -27.79 -12.33
N THR A 732 -7.36 -26.76 -12.90
CA THR A 732 -6.70 -25.81 -13.81
C THR A 732 -6.73 -24.43 -13.17
N LEU A 733 -5.56 -23.89 -12.86
CA LEU A 733 -5.35 -22.55 -12.34
C LEU A 733 -4.71 -21.71 -13.45
N ASN A 734 -5.28 -20.55 -13.74
CA ASN A 734 -4.80 -19.62 -14.75
C ASN A 734 -4.67 -18.23 -14.13
N GLN A 735 -3.45 -17.66 -14.15
CA GLN A 735 -3.15 -16.35 -13.58
C GLN A 735 -3.55 -16.22 -12.10
N CYS A 736 -3.49 -17.31 -11.34
CA CYS A 736 -3.77 -17.30 -9.91
C CYS A 736 -2.56 -16.84 -9.10
N ASN A 737 -2.81 -16.08 -8.03
CA ASN A 737 -1.81 -15.64 -7.07
C ASN A 737 -1.96 -16.40 -5.75
N LEU A 738 -0.97 -17.23 -5.43
CA LEU A 738 -0.85 -17.99 -4.19
C LEU A 738 0.42 -17.60 -3.41
N ARG A 739 0.98 -16.41 -3.66
CA ARG A 739 2.25 -15.98 -3.05
C ARG A 739 2.18 -16.03 -1.52
N GLN A 740 3.27 -16.48 -0.88
CA GLN A 740 3.39 -16.59 0.60
C GLN A 740 2.42 -17.58 1.27
N MET A 741 1.63 -18.34 0.52
CA MET A 741 0.62 -19.22 1.12
C MET A 741 1.22 -20.46 1.78
N PRO A 742 0.71 -20.87 2.96
CA PRO A 742 1.02 -22.15 3.57
C PRO A 742 0.23 -23.25 2.88
N LEU A 743 0.93 -24.06 2.07
CA LEU A 743 0.39 -25.13 1.23
C LEU A 743 1.07 -26.47 1.54
N GLN A 744 1.42 -26.68 2.81
CA GLN A 744 2.09 -27.89 3.27
C GLN A 744 1.21 -29.10 2.97
N ARG A 745 1.80 -30.14 2.36
CA ARG A 745 1.08 -31.36 1.93
C ARG A 745 -0.12 -31.10 1.01
N ALA A 746 -0.17 -29.96 0.32
CA ALA A 746 -1.20 -29.70 -0.67
C ALA A 746 -1.07 -30.68 -1.86
N ASN A 747 -2.19 -31.03 -2.47
CA ASN A 747 -2.24 -31.97 -3.60
C ASN A 747 -2.47 -31.23 -4.91
N PHE A 748 -1.44 -31.10 -5.74
CA PHE A 748 -1.47 -30.56 -7.10
C PHE A 748 -1.33 -31.67 -8.17
N SER A 749 -1.57 -32.95 -7.83
CA SER A 749 -1.40 -34.04 -8.79
C SER A 749 -2.27 -33.84 -10.03
N ARG A 750 -1.65 -33.92 -11.23
CA ARG A 750 -2.25 -33.64 -12.54
C ARG A 750 -2.85 -32.23 -12.69
N ALA A 751 -2.55 -31.29 -11.80
CA ALA A 751 -3.01 -29.91 -11.93
C ALA A 751 -2.30 -29.19 -13.07
N ARG A 752 -2.97 -28.21 -13.68
CA ARG A 752 -2.38 -27.27 -14.64
C ARG A 752 -2.29 -25.89 -14.01
N LEU A 753 -1.09 -25.30 -13.98
CA LEU A 753 -0.76 -24.01 -13.41
C LEU A 753 -0.20 -23.13 -14.55
N ASP A 754 -1.08 -22.37 -15.19
CA ASP A 754 -0.74 -21.51 -16.33
C ASP A 754 -0.51 -20.08 -15.83
N ASN A 755 0.75 -19.62 -15.86
CA ASN A 755 1.15 -18.28 -15.40
C ASN A 755 0.72 -17.97 -13.95
N CYS A 756 0.81 -18.95 -13.05
CA CYS A 756 0.52 -18.76 -11.64
C CYS A 756 1.75 -18.25 -10.88
N ASP A 757 1.52 -17.46 -9.83
CA ASP A 757 2.55 -17.05 -8.88
C ASP A 757 2.40 -17.83 -7.57
N LEU A 758 3.34 -18.75 -7.34
CA LEU A 758 3.49 -19.52 -6.10
C LEU A 758 4.77 -19.10 -5.36
N SER A 759 5.30 -17.89 -5.58
CA SER A 759 6.54 -17.44 -4.92
C SER A 759 6.38 -17.38 -3.39
N GLU A 760 7.47 -17.67 -2.67
CA GLU A 760 7.54 -17.64 -1.20
C GLU A 760 6.53 -18.58 -0.51
N THR A 761 6.01 -19.59 -1.21
CA THR A 761 5.05 -20.55 -0.64
C THR A 761 5.74 -21.64 0.18
N GLN A 762 4.99 -22.19 1.15
CA GLN A 762 5.42 -23.39 1.88
C GLN A 762 4.74 -24.61 1.25
N LEU A 763 5.47 -25.34 0.40
CA LEU A 763 5.02 -26.51 -0.37
C LEU A 763 5.73 -27.79 0.08
N ASN A 764 6.21 -27.83 1.33
CA ASN A 764 6.88 -29.01 1.86
C ASN A 764 5.93 -30.21 1.85
N GLU A 765 6.46 -31.37 1.43
CA GLU A 765 5.70 -32.62 1.22
C GLU A 765 4.50 -32.50 0.24
N ALA A 766 4.41 -31.43 -0.57
CA ALA A 766 3.32 -31.28 -1.54
C ALA A 766 3.42 -32.28 -2.71
N ASP A 767 2.29 -32.67 -3.28
CA ASP A 767 2.21 -33.63 -4.39
C ASP A 767 1.96 -32.91 -5.73
N PHE A 768 2.96 -32.87 -6.60
CA PHE A 768 2.91 -32.31 -7.95
C PHE A 768 3.01 -33.40 -9.04
N ARG A 769 2.74 -34.68 -8.72
CA ARG A 769 2.84 -35.76 -9.72
C ARG A 769 2.06 -35.44 -10.98
N GLN A 770 2.74 -35.48 -12.12
CA GLN A 770 2.16 -35.19 -13.45
C GLN A 770 1.52 -33.79 -13.58
N ALA A 771 1.83 -32.86 -12.67
CA ALA A 771 1.36 -31.48 -12.77
C ALA A 771 2.04 -30.77 -13.96
N ASN A 772 1.40 -29.75 -14.52
CA ASN A 772 2.00 -28.85 -15.49
C ASN A 772 2.10 -27.45 -14.88
N GLY A 773 3.32 -27.04 -14.51
CA GLY A 773 3.67 -25.71 -14.01
C GLY A 773 4.46 -24.87 -15.01
N SER A 774 4.27 -25.08 -16.32
CA SER A 774 5.04 -24.39 -17.34
C SER A 774 4.91 -22.86 -17.26
N GLY A 775 6.05 -22.16 -17.18
CA GLY A 775 6.08 -20.69 -17.10
C GLY A 775 5.61 -20.07 -15.78
N SER A 776 5.23 -20.88 -14.78
CA SER A 776 4.80 -20.39 -13.47
C SER A 776 5.98 -20.00 -12.57
N LEU A 777 5.71 -19.15 -11.58
CA LEU A 777 6.70 -18.62 -10.64
C LEU A 777 6.66 -19.37 -9.32
N PHE A 778 7.83 -19.72 -8.80
CA PHE A 778 8.02 -20.40 -7.52
C PHE A 778 9.14 -19.75 -6.70
N ILE A 779 9.48 -18.48 -6.95
CA ILE A 779 10.68 -17.84 -6.39
C ILE A 779 10.68 -17.93 -4.86
N ARG A 780 11.75 -18.46 -4.25
CA ARG A 780 11.88 -18.67 -2.79
C ARG A 780 10.83 -19.61 -2.16
N SER A 781 10.27 -20.54 -2.92
CA SER A 781 9.32 -21.51 -2.36
C SER A 781 10.05 -22.68 -1.71
N ASP A 782 9.47 -23.20 -0.62
CA ASP A 782 9.94 -24.42 0.02
C ASP A 782 9.23 -25.63 -0.56
N LEU A 783 9.92 -26.36 -1.44
CA LEU A 783 9.49 -27.61 -2.06
C LEU A 783 10.22 -28.82 -1.43
N SER A 784 10.67 -28.71 -0.18
CA SER A 784 11.36 -29.80 0.49
C SER A 784 10.47 -31.04 0.58
N GLN A 785 11.03 -32.21 0.25
CA GLN A 785 10.32 -33.49 0.20
C GLN A 785 9.06 -33.52 -0.70
N ALA A 786 8.87 -32.52 -1.57
CA ALA A 786 7.75 -32.51 -2.50
C ALA A 786 7.91 -33.61 -3.57
N ASN A 787 6.80 -34.12 -4.07
CA ASN A 787 6.76 -35.15 -5.10
C ASN A 787 6.45 -34.53 -6.47
N LEU A 788 7.46 -34.32 -7.30
CA LEU A 788 7.33 -33.69 -8.63
C LEU A 788 7.44 -34.70 -9.78
N ARG A 789 7.21 -36.00 -9.53
CA ARG A 789 7.44 -37.05 -10.53
C ARG A 789 6.61 -36.83 -11.79
N ASP A 790 7.27 -36.97 -12.94
CA ASP A 790 6.68 -36.81 -14.27
C ASP A 790 5.98 -35.44 -14.48
N ALA A 791 6.30 -34.45 -13.65
CA ALA A 791 5.72 -33.11 -13.77
C ALA A 791 6.41 -32.31 -14.88
N ASN A 792 5.69 -31.35 -15.44
CA ASN A 792 6.18 -30.46 -16.50
C ASN A 792 6.41 -29.04 -15.95
N PHE A 793 7.66 -28.64 -15.80
CA PHE A 793 8.10 -27.33 -15.30
C PHE A 793 8.93 -26.58 -16.38
N ILE A 794 8.62 -26.79 -17.66
CA ILE A 794 9.26 -26.05 -18.76
C ILE A 794 9.19 -24.55 -18.49
N ALA A 795 10.33 -23.87 -18.59
CA ALA A 795 10.45 -22.42 -18.40
C ALA A 795 9.88 -21.88 -17.07
N ALA A 796 9.68 -22.74 -16.07
CA ALA A 796 9.29 -22.28 -14.73
C ALA A 796 10.44 -21.53 -14.05
N ILE A 797 10.10 -20.54 -13.22
CA ILE A 797 11.08 -19.74 -12.47
C ILE A 797 11.11 -20.26 -11.02
N LEU A 798 12.08 -21.11 -10.73
CA LEU A 798 12.30 -21.81 -9.45
C LEU A 798 13.49 -21.20 -8.68
N GLN A 799 13.77 -19.90 -8.89
CA GLN A 799 14.93 -19.23 -8.29
C GLN A 799 14.84 -19.27 -6.76
N LYS A 800 15.96 -19.56 -6.09
CA LYS A 800 16.07 -19.61 -4.63
C LYS A 800 15.11 -20.60 -3.94
N CYS A 801 14.54 -21.58 -4.66
CA CYS A 801 13.71 -22.62 -4.03
C CYS A 801 14.52 -23.53 -3.10
N VAL A 802 13.87 -24.11 -2.10
CA VAL A 802 14.40 -25.25 -1.34
C VAL A 802 13.82 -26.54 -1.92
N LEU A 803 14.67 -27.44 -2.42
CA LEU A 803 14.30 -28.69 -3.08
C LEU A 803 14.94 -29.92 -2.39
N SER A 804 15.40 -29.75 -1.15
CA SER A 804 16.00 -30.81 -0.33
C SER A 804 15.05 -32.00 -0.19
N GLY A 805 15.51 -33.19 -0.57
CA GLY A 805 14.70 -34.42 -0.53
C GLY A 805 13.54 -34.50 -1.54
N ALA A 806 13.40 -33.56 -2.47
CA ALA A 806 12.33 -33.59 -3.47
C ALA A 806 12.50 -34.74 -4.50
N ASP A 807 11.40 -35.36 -4.91
CA ASP A 807 11.38 -36.40 -5.95
C ASP A 807 11.06 -35.78 -7.32
N LEU A 808 12.10 -35.47 -8.10
CA LEU A 808 12.02 -34.88 -9.45
C LEU A 808 12.21 -35.92 -10.57
N GLN A 809 11.96 -37.21 -10.29
CA GLN A 809 12.13 -38.24 -11.33
C GLN A 809 11.19 -38.03 -12.51
N GLY A 810 11.73 -38.06 -13.72
CA GLY A 810 10.95 -37.82 -14.95
C GLY A 810 10.46 -36.37 -15.12
N THR A 811 10.79 -35.45 -14.21
CA THR A 811 10.35 -34.04 -14.32
C THR A 811 10.98 -33.37 -15.53
N ASN A 812 10.20 -32.62 -16.29
CA ASN A 812 10.69 -31.79 -17.38
C ASN A 812 11.06 -30.38 -16.89
N LEU A 813 12.35 -30.06 -16.85
CA LEU A 813 12.91 -28.79 -16.40
C LEU A 813 13.49 -27.96 -17.57
N PHE A 814 13.12 -28.25 -18.82
CA PHE A 814 13.70 -27.55 -19.97
C PHE A 814 13.54 -26.03 -19.84
N ARG A 815 14.66 -25.30 -19.91
CA ARG A 815 14.72 -23.82 -19.77
C ARG A 815 14.19 -23.27 -18.44
N SER A 816 14.02 -24.09 -17.41
CA SER A 816 13.66 -23.59 -16.08
C SER A 816 14.84 -22.82 -15.45
N ASP A 817 14.52 -21.90 -14.54
CA ASP A 817 15.52 -21.16 -13.77
C ASP A 817 15.59 -21.68 -12.34
N LEU A 818 16.68 -22.39 -12.02
CA LEU A 818 17.03 -22.96 -10.72
C LEU A 818 18.21 -22.18 -10.09
N SER A 819 18.44 -20.93 -10.49
CA SER A 819 19.53 -20.15 -9.90
C SER A 819 19.31 -19.95 -8.40
N GLN A 820 20.37 -20.17 -7.63
CA GLN A 820 20.39 -20.09 -6.17
C GLN A 820 19.46 -21.05 -5.43
N SER A 821 18.90 -22.05 -6.10
CA SER A 821 18.06 -23.07 -5.45
C SER A 821 18.92 -24.06 -4.66
N GLN A 822 18.38 -24.56 -3.55
CA GLN A 822 19.05 -25.51 -2.65
C GLN A 822 18.57 -26.93 -2.97
N VAL A 823 19.50 -27.86 -3.16
CA VAL A 823 19.24 -29.29 -3.30
C VAL A 823 20.20 -30.07 -2.40
N ASP A 824 19.85 -31.31 -2.05
CA ASP A 824 20.69 -32.18 -1.23
C ASP A 824 20.85 -33.57 -1.84
N ARG A 825 21.56 -34.47 -1.15
CA ARG A 825 21.77 -35.85 -1.61
C ARG A 825 20.48 -36.69 -1.64
N ALA A 826 19.43 -36.26 -0.97
CA ALA A 826 18.14 -36.95 -0.97
C ALA A 826 17.25 -36.50 -2.14
N THR A 827 17.55 -35.36 -2.77
CA THR A 827 16.88 -34.91 -4.00
C THR A 827 17.12 -35.90 -5.15
N ARG A 828 16.05 -36.42 -5.74
CA ARG A 828 16.12 -37.45 -6.81
C ARG A 828 15.85 -36.83 -8.17
N LEU A 829 16.79 -36.99 -9.11
CA LEU A 829 16.73 -36.40 -10.46
C LEU A 829 16.72 -37.46 -11.58
N ASP A 830 16.52 -38.74 -11.26
CA ASP A 830 16.62 -39.82 -12.26
C ASP A 830 15.60 -39.61 -13.39
N GLY A 831 16.09 -39.51 -14.63
CA GLY A 831 15.26 -39.29 -15.80
C GLY A 831 14.68 -37.87 -15.93
N ALA A 832 15.07 -36.92 -15.07
CA ALA A 832 14.69 -35.52 -15.21
C ALA A 832 15.32 -34.90 -16.47
N TYR A 833 14.55 -34.12 -17.23
CA TYR A 833 15.05 -33.45 -18.42
C TYR A 833 15.57 -32.05 -18.09
N THR A 834 16.89 -31.91 -17.97
CA THR A 834 17.57 -30.71 -17.46
C THR A 834 18.26 -29.86 -18.55
N ALA A 835 17.96 -30.11 -19.82
CA ALA A 835 18.57 -29.36 -20.91
C ALA A 835 18.26 -27.86 -20.82
N ARG A 836 19.29 -27.01 -20.92
CA ARG A 836 19.19 -25.54 -20.85
C ARG A 836 18.59 -24.99 -19.54
N VAL A 837 18.61 -25.78 -18.47
CA VAL A 837 18.31 -25.26 -17.13
C VAL A 837 19.35 -24.20 -16.76
N LYS A 838 18.88 -23.05 -16.24
CA LYS A 838 19.77 -22.06 -15.64
C LYS A 838 19.98 -22.42 -14.17
N THR A 839 21.22 -22.71 -13.79
CA THR A 839 21.60 -23.03 -12.39
C THR A 839 22.53 -22.00 -11.76
N LEU A 840 22.87 -20.94 -12.51
CA LEU A 840 23.80 -19.90 -12.08
C LEU A 840 23.05 -18.58 -11.82
N PRO A 841 23.43 -17.83 -10.76
CA PRO A 841 24.48 -18.17 -9.78
C PRO A 841 24.08 -19.32 -8.84
N ARG A 842 25.07 -20.03 -8.27
CA ARG A 842 24.84 -21.11 -7.28
C ARG A 842 24.57 -20.52 -5.90
N HIS A 843 23.78 -21.23 -5.08
CA HIS A 843 23.59 -20.86 -3.67
C HIS A 843 24.89 -21.08 -2.88
N ASN A 844 25.47 -20.02 -2.30
CA ASN A 844 26.66 -20.06 -1.44
C ASN A 844 27.90 -20.77 -2.05
N GLY A 845 28.06 -20.79 -3.37
CA GLY A 845 29.25 -21.35 -4.05
C GLY A 845 29.49 -22.85 -3.87
N LYS A 846 28.59 -23.60 -3.23
CA LYS A 846 28.71 -25.07 -3.05
C LYS A 846 28.20 -25.82 -4.29
N GLU A 847 28.83 -26.94 -4.62
CA GLU A 847 28.40 -27.77 -5.74
C GLU A 847 27.05 -28.41 -5.45
N VAL A 848 26.14 -28.27 -6.44
CA VAL A 848 24.88 -29.01 -6.57
C VAL A 848 25.19 -30.42 -7.03
#